data_AF-A0A423VPX2-F1
#
_entry.id   AF-A0A423VPX2-F1
#
_cell.length_a   1.000
_cell.length_b   1.000
_cell.length_c   1.000
_cell.angle_alpha   90.00
_cell.angle_beta   90.00
_cell.angle_gamma   90.00
#
_symmetry.space_group_name_H-M   'P 1'
#
loop_
_entity.id
_entity.type
_entity.pdbx_description
1 polymer ?
#
loop_
_entity_poly.entity_id
_entity_poly.type
_entity_poly.pdbx_seq_one_letter_code
_entity_poly.pdbx_strand_id
1 'polypeptide(L)'
;MGSVGSGPFDVKRVAIIGAGPCGLSAAKYLLAQRAFESVVVFEQNPEVGGVWYYSRQPADNSQVPQVSPFYPPDPPVKSGDKPVFASPMYELLHTNIPWTIMKYGDSDFPHDGLIFPSRAAVQEYLVDYSQDVRHLVRFSTQVRSVALRREGLHDRWDVETENLLDGQKSKDTFDAVVVANGHYATTHIPDVKNIREFNATHPGVISHSKSYRVPEDYAGKKVLVVGNAASGLDIASQISRHCKSPLLLSVHEPTPEENLAHVGAEEVPAIEEFLVEERGVRFLNGRVEKDLDAILYCTGYLFTFPFLETLTPGLVSDGRRVYGLYKHLFHIGHPTLVFPGLPIKVVPFPVSEAQAAIFARVWSNTLELPPAKEMSRWEEEEAERRGKAFHVFPKLGDADYLDEFHEWAAKSSSGNGKEPPVWDDVQKWQRGIYVEAKLKFELTGRKAKSLEELGFRYQPPSEVENDGKERNGRSPPLILLELRLKSDVDGSHLRLSLQSKTNLRARAGVHGLILSELDSMQSLGCAILSHSSVYAAFNENPKTVMFRILLNQIPPNLMVYAAITYEASLEEYRSTRKLHGLFSWVSDHRNIGPPYFYEDSYLRTKLEDRSSGPAFAASLSKTHLLVEHFTDRYLSDTLPLAARDLFEQSQTNTERPSENEVFRIRRAFYRFQLHCNMTCGEDDNPDSDGQEGDEDDTVGRDRAYIFFFYFPPWVNEQLACIQDYLEGLLSKGAHLAVHTT
;
A
#
# COMPACT_ATOMS: atom_id res chain seq x y z
N MET A 1 6.51 27.78 -12.05
CA MET A 1 5.88 26.92 -13.09
C MET A 1 7.00 26.43 -14.01
N GLY A 2 7.00 25.13 -14.35
CA GLY A 2 8.03 24.49 -15.18
C GLY A 2 7.62 24.38 -16.64
N SER A 3 8.27 23.49 -17.38
CA SER A 3 8.12 23.22 -18.83
C SER A 3 6.76 22.63 -19.26
N VAL A 4 5.71 22.80 -18.44
CA VAL A 4 4.31 22.47 -18.73
C VAL A 4 3.68 23.52 -19.67
N GLY A 5 4.43 23.98 -20.67
CA GLY A 5 3.86 24.63 -21.84
C GLY A 5 3.23 23.56 -22.73
N SER A 6 2.11 23.87 -23.36
CA SER A 6 1.41 22.98 -24.30
C SER A 6 2.13 22.85 -25.66
N GLY A 7 3.46 22.77 -25.65
CA GLY A 7 4.32 22.67 -26.81
C GLY A 7 5.07 21.33 -26.84
N PRO A 8 5.59 20.92 -28.01
CA PRO A 8 6.33 19.68 -28.13
C PRO A 8 7.63 19.70 -27.31
N PHE A 9 8.02 18.53 -26.82
CA PHE A 9 9.33 18.25 -26.25
C PHE A 9 10.42 18.46 -27.30
N ASP A 10 11.39 19.31 -26.99
CA ASP A 10 12.63 19.45 -27.76
C ASP A 10 13.73 18.62 -27.09
N VAL A 11 13.70 17.30 -27.34
CA VAL A 11 14.65 16.32 -26.78
C VAL A 11 15.41 15.65 -27.91
N LYS A 12 16.73 15.86 -27.94
CA LYS A 12 17.68 15.27 -28.91
C LYS A 12 18.80 14.51 -28.22
N ARG A 13 19.26 15.00 -27.07
CA ARG A 13 20.36 14.45 -26.29
C ARG A 13 19.83 13.93 -24.94
N VAL A 14 19.94 12.63 -24.71
CA VAL A 14 19.46 11.97 -23.48
C VAL A 14 20.63 11.40 -22.70
N ALA A 15 20.70 11.72 -21.40
CA ALA A 15 21.58 11.04 -20.45
C ALA A 15 20.81 9.94 -19.69
N ILE A 16 21.45 8.80 -19.47
CA ILE A 16 20.95 7.69 -18.66
C ILE A 16 21.96 7.45 -17.53
N ILE A 17 21.51 7.49 -16.29
CA ILE A 17 22.35 7.36 -15.10
C ILE A 17 22.21 5.94 -14.56
N GLY A 18 23.21 5.10 -14.78
CA GLY A 18 23.25 3.67 -14.46
C GLY A 18 23.04 2.77 -15.68
N ALA A 19 23.88 1.73 -15.84
CA ALA A 19 23.72 0.64 -16.81
C ALA A 19 23.22 -0.66 -16.14
N GLY A 20 22.41 -0.51 -15.08
CA GLY A 20 21.59 -1.58 -14.53
C GLY A 20 20.37 -1.89 -15.42
N PRO A 21 19.50 -2.83 -15.01
CA PRO A 21 18.36 -3.29 -15.80
C PRO A 21 17.48 -2.17 -16.39
N CYS A 22 17.18 -1.14 -15.60
CA CYS A 22 16.35 -0.02 -16.05
C CYS A 22 17.07 0.92 -17.04
N GLY A 23 18.40 1.02 -16.96
CA GLY A 23 19.20 1.83 -17.89
C GLY A 23 19.42 1.13 -19.23
N LEU A 24 19.57 -0.20 -19.22
CA LEU A 24 19.67 -1.00 -20.45
C LEU A 24 18.35 -0.99 -21.24
N SER A 25 17.21 -1.21 -20.58
CA SER A 25 15.90 -1.09 -21.25
C SER A 25 15.65 0.35 -21.72
N ALA A 26 15.92 1.37 -20.90
CA ALA A 26 15.85 2.77 -21.33
C ALA A 26 16.63 3.05 -22.63
N ALA A 27 17.88 2.60 -22.72
CA ALA A 27 18.70 2.79 -23.91
C ALA A 27 18.07 2.15 -25.17
N LYS A 28 17.61 0.89 -25.08
CA LYS A 28 16.99 0.19 -26.21
C LYS A 28 15.69 0.86 -26.68
N TYR A 29 14.81 1.23 -25.75
CA TYR A 29 13.52 1.84 -26.08
C TYR A 29 13.68 3.25 -26.66
N LEU A 30 14.67 4.02 -26.19
CA LEU A 30 15.03 5.31 -26.78
C LEU A 30 15.60 5.15 -28.20
N LEU A 31 16.55 4.25 -28.43
CA LEU A 31 17.07 3.98 -29.78
C LEU A 31 15.96 3.53 -30.74
N ALA A 32 15.03 2.70 -30.29
CA ALA A 32 13.93 2.18 -31.11
C ALA A 32 12.99 3.28 -31.65
N GLN A 33 12.89 4.44 -30.97
CA GLN A 33 12.10 5.59 -31.45
C GLN A 33 12.71 6.28 -32.67
N ARG A 34 14.04 6.17 -32.88
CA ARG A 34 14.78 6.87 -33.95
C ARG A 34 14.58 8.40 -33.97
N ALA A 35 14.25 8.99 -32.82
CA ALA A 35 13.91 10.42 -32.68
C ALA A 35 15.05 11.28 -32.06
N PHE A 36 16.04 10.63 -31.44
CA PHE A 36 17.11 11.24 -30.65
C PHE A 36 18.44 11.20 -31.40
N GLU A 37 19.24 12.26 -31.27
CA GLU A 37 20.55 12.41 -31.92
C GLU A 37 21.66 11.72 -31.13
N SER A 38 21.58 11.72 -29.79
CA SER A 38 22.53 11.02 -28.93
C SER A 38 21.88 10.49 -27.65
N VAL A 39 22.14 9.23 -27.33
CA VAL A 39 21.85 8.64 -26.02
C VAL A 39 23.18 8.27 -25.37
N VAL A 40 23.40 8.64 -24.12
CA VAL A 40 24.64 8.33 -23.38
C VAL A 40 24.27 7.69 -22.04
N VAL A 41 24.82 6.51 -21.77
CA VAL A 41 24.66 5.82 -20.47
C VAL A 41 25.93 6.04 -19.66
N PHE A 42 25.79 6.43 -18.39
CA PHE A 42 26.90 6.56 -17.45
C PHE A 42 26.83 5.43 -16.42
N GLU A 43 27.88 4.64 -16.27
CA GLU A 43 27.96 3.56 -15.28
C GLU A 43 29.25 3.68 -14.47
N GLN A 44 29.12 3.69 -13.15
CA GLN A 44 30.27 3.83 -12.24
C GLN A 44 31.09 2.53 -12.12
N ASN A 45 30.48 1.38 -12.34
CA ASN A 45 31.17 0.09 -12.43
C ASN A 45 31.89 -0.07 -13.77
N PRO A 46 32.86 -1.00 -13.87
CA PRO A 46 33.50 -1.36 -15.13
C PRO A 46 32.64 -2.27 -16.03
N GLU A 47 31.40 -2.59 -15.63
CA GLU A 47 30.52 -3.54 -16.31
C GLU A 47 29.03 -3.21 -16.04
N VAL A 48 28.14 -3.67 -16.92
CA VAL A 48 26.68 -3.50 -16.83
C VAL A 48 26.06 -4.42 -15.77
N GLY A 49 24.75 -4.26 -15.53
CA GLY A 49 23.94 -5.14 -14.70
C GLY A 49 23.60 -4.58 -13.32
N GLY A 50 24.22 -3.45 -12.93
CA GLY A 50 23.93 -2.75 -11.69
C GLY A 50 24.15 -3.66 -10.47
N VAL A 51 23.09 -3.92 -9.70
CA VAL A 51 23.18 -4.82 -8.52
C VAL A 51 23.59 -6.26 -8.88
N TRP A 52 23.36 -6.73 -10.10
CA TRP A 52 23.72 -8.10 -10.50
C TRP A 52 25.24 -8.27 -10.73
N TYR A 53 25.97 -7.16 -10.95
CA TYR A 53 27.42 -7.15 -11.00
C TYR A 53 27.99 -7.36 -9.58
N TYR A 54 28.21 -8.63 -9.24
CA TYR A 54 28.57 -9.08 -7.91
C TYR A 54 30.02 -8.76 -7.56
N SER A 55 30.21 -8.21 -6.36
CA SER A 55 31.50 -7.98 -5.73
C SER A 55 31.60 -8.80 -4.45
N ARG A 56 32.58 -9.73 -4.39
CA ARG A 56 32.80 -10.60 -3.22
C ARG A 56 33.16 -9.82 -1.95
N GLN A 57 33.84 -8.68 -2.10
CA GLN A 57 34.06 -7.75 -0.98
C GLN A 57 32.76 -7.01 -0.65
N PRO A 58 32.35 -6.93 0.63
CA PRO A 58 31.23 -6.11 1.07
C PRO A 58 31.60 -4.61 1.11
N ALA A 59 30.61 -3.76 1.40
CA ALA A 59 30.83 -2.34 1.66
C ALA A 59 31.46 -2.14 3.05
N ASP A 60 32.61 -1.45 3.14
CA ASP A 60 33.32 -1.17 4.40
C ASP A 60 32.58 -0.18 5.34
N ASN A 61 31.52 0.48 4.85
CA ASN A 61 30.98 1.73 5.41
C ASN A 61 29.50 1.67 5.82
N SER A 62 29.00 0.51 6.24
CA SER A 62 27.62 0.39 6.78
C SER A 62 27.46 1.21 8.06
N GLN A 63 26.84 2.38 7.96
CA GLN A 63 26.59 3.27 9.08
C GLN A 63 25.53 2.70 10.02
N VAL A 64 25.76 2.80 11.33
CA VAL A 64 24.86 2.28 12.38
C VAL A 64 24.54 3.41 13.38
N PRO A 65 23.27 3.81 13.54
CA PRO A 65 22.12 3.51 12.67
C PRO A 65 22.22 4.27 11.34
N GLN A 66 21.40 3.89 10.37
CA GLN A 66 21.26 4.56 9.07
C GLN A 66 19.80 4.91 8.80
N VAL A 67 19.46 6.19 9.00
CA VAL A 67 18.08 6.71 8.98
C VAL A 67 17.88 7.93 8.06
N SER A 68 18.93 8.44 7.42
CA SER A 68 18.83 9.57 6.48
C SER A 68 19.24 9.11 5.07
N PRO A 69 18.56 9.58 4.00
CA PRO A 69 18.97 9.29 2.64
C PRO A 69 20.19 10.12 2.18
N PHE A 70 20.51 11.20 2.90
CA PHE A 70 21.51 12.21 2.53
C PHE A 70 22.92 11.84 2.99
N TYR A 71 23.45 10.76 2.43
CA TYR A 71 24.85 10.34 2.62
C TYR A 71 25.60 10.30 1.29
N PRO A 72 26.92 10.51 1.32
CA PRO A 72 27.74 10.31 0.13
C PRO A 72 27.60 8.86 -0.36
N PRO A 73 27.63 8.62 -1.69
CA PRO A 73 27.72 7.27 -2.23
C PRO A 73 28.89 6.49 -1.64
N ASP A 74 28.73 5.17 -1.50
CA ASP A 74 29.82 4.30 -1.08
C ASP A 74 31.04 4.45 -2.01
N PRO A 75 32.27 4.45 -1.47
CA PRO A 75 33.47 4.35 -2.29
C PRO A 75 33.54 2.98 -2.99
N PRO A 76 34.29 2.86 -4.10
CA PRO A 76 34.58 1.56 -4.68
C PRO A 76 35.37 0.68 -3.69
N VAL A 77 35.08 -0.61 -3.69
CA VAL A 77 35.81 -1.62 -2.91
C VAL A 77 37.20 -1.87 -3.49
N LYS A 78 38.15 -2.35 -2.67
CA LYS A 78 39.56 -2.55 -3.05
C LYS A 78 39.73 -3.82 -3.92
N SER A 79 39.30 -3.73 -5.18
CA SER A 79 39.20 -4.84 -6.13
C SER A 79 40.10 -4.67 -7.35
N GLY A 80 41.43 -4.64 -7.13
CA GLY A 80 42.41 -4.44 -8.20
C GLY A 80 42.37 -3.01 -8.77
N ASP A 81 42.75 -2.86 -10.04
CA ASP A 81 42.91 -1.54 -10.68
C ASP A 81 41.59 -0.92 -11.19
N LYS A 82 40.46 -1.63 -11.07
CA LYS A 82 39.15 -1.17 -11.56
C LYS A 82 38.22 -0.77 -10.39
N PRO A 83 37.48 0.35 -10.51
CA PRO A 83 36.57 0.83 -9.48
C PRO A 83 35.28 -0.02 -9.45
N VAL A 84 35.28 -1.07 -8.62
CA VAL A 84 34.12 -1.94 -8.40
C VAL A 84 33.33 -1.43 -7.21
N PHE A 85 32.01 -1.34 -7.30
CA PHE A 85 31.15 -0.93 -6.17
C PHE A 85 30.54 -2.14 -5.45
N ALA A 86 30.20 -1.96 -4.17
CA ALA A 86 29.63 -3.02 -3.34
C ALA A 86 28.18 -3.33 -3.74
N SER A 87 27.95 -4.49 -4.38
CA SER A 87 26.61 -5.01 -4.66
C SER A 87 25.94 -5.54 -3.38
N PRO A 88 24.61 -5.44 -3.24
CA PRO A 88 23.87 -6.08 -2.14
C PRO A 88 23.67 -7.61 -2.33
N MET A 89 24.10 -8.18 -3.47
CA MET A 89 23.89 -9.59 -3.78
C MET A 89 24.92 -10.50 -3.09
N TYR A 90 24.51 -11.73 -2.79
CA TYR A 90 25.31 -12.75 -2.10
C TYR A 90 25.58 -13.98 -2.97
N GLU A 91 26.50 -14.85 -2.54
CA GLU A 91 27.10 -15.91 -3.36
C GLU A 91 26.08 -17.00 -3.75
N LEU A 92 25.20 -17.39 -2.82
CA LEU A 92 24.19 -18.44 -3.00
C LEU A 92 22.83 -17.93 -3.50
N LEU A 93 22.73 -16.65 -3.88
CA LEU A 93 21.47 -16.03 -4.30
C LEU A 93 20.93 -16.67 -5.58
N HIS A 94 19.67 -17.08 -5.51
CA HIS A 94 18.83 -17.39 -6.66
C HIS A 94 17.70 -16.36 -6.71
N THR A 95 17.10 -16.11 -7.88
CA THR A 95 15.96 -15.21 -7.97
C THR A 95 14.82 -15.67 -7.04
N ASN A 96 14.02 -14.71 -6.59
CA ASN A 96 12.74 -14.96 -5.92
C ASN A 96 11.55 -14.91 -6.89
N ILE A 97 11.81 -14.71 -8.19
CA ILE A 97 10.84 -14.58 -9.28
C ILE A 97 11.26 -15.55 -10.39
N PRO A 98 10.34 -16.34 -10.98
CA PRO A 98 10.71 -17.28 -12.03
C PRO A 98 11.09 -16.54 -13.32
N TRP A 99 12.07 -17.06 -14.07
CA TRP A 99 12.61 -16.38 -15.25
C TRP A 99 11.55 -16.10 -16.33
N THR A 100 10.53 -16.94 -16.39
CA THR A 100 9.39 -16.89 -17.32
C THR A 100 8.55 -15.62 -17.24
N ILE A 101 8.49 -14.96 -16.08
CA ILE A 101 7.88 -13.62 -15.91
C ILE A 101 8.94 -12.53 -15.68
N MET A 102 10.15 -12.89 -15.29
CA MET A 102 11.24 -11.94 -15.02
C MET A 102 11.96 -11.44 -16.27
N LYS A 103 11.95 -12.17 -17.39
CA LYS A 103 12.66 -11.77 -18.62
C LYS A 103 12.11 -10.48 -19.26
N TYR A 104 12.94 -9.82 -20.06
CA TYR A 104 12.54 -8.81 -21.04
C TYR A 104 11.75 -9.44 -22.19
N GLY A 105 10.85 -8.68 -22.81
CA GLY A 105 9.96 -9.16 -23.88
C GLY A 105 10.66 -9.65 -25.14
N ASP A 106 11.86 -9.15 -25.45
CA ASP A 106 12.66 -9.51 -26.64
C ASP A 106 13.92 -10.34 -26.34
N SER A 107 14.07 -10.89 -25.13
CA SER A 107 15.26 -11.64 -24.75
C SER A 107 14.94 -12.78 -23.76
N ASP A 108 15.17 -14.01 -24.20
CA ASP A 108 15.08 -15.20 -23.34
C ASP A 108 16.30 -15.37 -22.44
N PHE A 109 16.13 -16.09 -21.33
CA PHE A 109 17.17 -16.31 -20.33
C PHE A 109 18.18 -17.40 -20.79
N PRO A 110 19.49 -17.08 -20.96
CA PRO A 110 20.54 -18.07 -21.14
C PRO A 110 20.77 -18.85 -19.82
N HIS A 111 21.34 -20.05 -19.96
CA HIS A 111 21.03 -21.13 -19.02
C HIS A 111 22.00 -21.28 -17.83
N ASP A 112 21.45 -21.34 -16.62
CA ASP A 112 21.71 -22.48 -15.71
C ASP A 112 20.61 -23.55 -15.80
N GLY A 113 19.46 -23.18 -16.37
CA GLY A 113 18.30 -24.03 -16.61
C GLY A 113 17.38 -24.18 -15.40
N LEU A 114 17.56 -23.40 -14.33
CA LEU A 114 16.68 -23.41 -13.15
C LEU A 114 15.48 -22.48 -13.37
N ILE A 115 14.31 -22.84 -12.83
CA ILE A 115 13.11 -21.97 -12.91
C ILE A 115 13.30 -20.66 -12.15
N PHE A 116 14.10 -20.68 -11.08
CA PHE A 116 14.64 -19.51 -10.38
C PHE A 116 16.16 -19.43 -10.62
N PRO A 117 16.65 -18.67 -11.61
CA PRO A 117 18.06 -18.64 -11.94
C PRO A 117 18.96 -18.19 -10.79
N SER A 118 20.20 -18.63 -10.82
CA SER A 118 21.29 -18.09 -10.00
C SER A 118 21.58 -16.63 -10.35
N ARG A 119 22.10 -15.87 -9.37
CA ARG A 119 22.61 -14.50 -9.57
C ARG A 119 23.59 -14.38 -10.74
N ALA A 120 24.41 -15.41 -10.98
CA ALA A 120 25.37 -15.43 -12.07
C ALA A 120 24.67 -15.45 -13.44
N ALA A 121 23.70 -16.35 -13.62
CA ALA A 121 22.91 -16.42 -14.85
C ALA A 121 22.15 -15.11 -15.14
N VAL A 122 21.66 -14.39 -14.11
CA VAL A 122 21.04 -13.06 -14.31
C VAL A 122 22.06 -12.01 -14.75
N GLN A 123 23.30 -12.05 -14.25
CA GLN A 123 24.35 -11.14 -14.72
C GLN A 123 24.76 -11.45 -16.17
N GLU A 124 24.89 -12.73 -16.53
CA GLU A 124 25.17 -13.16 -17.91
C GLU A 124 24.06 -12.72 -18.86
N TYR A 125 22.80 -12.94 -18.49
CA TYR A 125 21.62 -12.44 -19.21
C TYR A 125 21.67 -10.92 -19.46
N LEU A 126 22.04 -10.12 -18.45
CA LEU A 126 22.12 -8.66 -18.60
C LEU A 126 23.32 -8.21 -19.45
N VAL A 127 24.43 -8.95 -19.41
CA VAL A 127 25.57 -8.73 -20.31
C VAL A 127 25.18 -9.03 -21.75
N ASP A 128 24.51 -10.14 -22.01
CA ASP A 128 24.01 -10.52 -23.35
C ASP A 128 22.94 -9.54 -23.85
N TYR A 129 21.98 -9.16 -22.99
CA TYR A 129 20.98 -8.14 -23.31
C TYR A 129 21.64 -6.79 -23.66
N SER A 130 22.78 -6.45 -23.06
CA SER A 130 23.43 -5.15 -23.28
C SER A 130 24.14 -4.99 -24.64
N GLN A 131 24.44 -6.07 -25.37
CA GLN A 131 25.48 -6.06 -26.43
C GLN A 131 25.23 -5.02 -27.54
N ASP A 132 23.97 -4.84 -27.93
CA ASP A 132 23.55 -3.84 -28.94
C ASP A 132 23.64 -2.39 -28.44
N VAL A 133 23.60 -2.14 -27.12
CA VAL A 133 23.66 -0.81 -26.50
C VAL A 133 24.97 -0.52 -25.75
N ARG A 134 25.89 -1.48 -25.57
CA ARG A 134 27.19 -1.28 -24.87
C ARG A 134 27.98 -0.10 -25.38
N HIS A 135 27.90 0.18 -26.69
CA HIS A 135 28.61 1.28 -27.34
C HIS A 135 28.16 2.69 -26.87
N LEU A 136 27.00 2.79 -26.20
CA LEU A 136 26.50 4.01 -25.56
C LEU A 136 27.01 4.20 -24.12
N VAL A 137 27.64 3.18 -23.53
CA VAL A 137 27.98 3.15 -22.11
C VAL A 137 29.38 3.70 -21.85
N ARG A 138 29.45 4.80 -21.10
CA ARG A 138 30.65 5.32 -20.46
C ARG A 138 30.83 4.57 -19.13
N PHE A 139 31.57 3.47 -19.17
CA PHE A 139 31.94 2.67 -17.99
C PHE A 139 32.91 3.41 -17.06
N SER A 140 32.99 2.95 -15.81
CA SER A 140 33.82 3.54 -14.76
C SER A 140 33.65 5.06 -14.62
N THR A 141 32.49 5.60 -14.98
CA THR A 141 32.20 7.03 -15.02
C THR A 141 31.07 7.34 -14.05
N GLN A 142 31.40 8.01 -12.94
CA GLN A 142 30.44 8.37 -11.90
C GLN A 142 29.82 9.73 -12.18
N VAL A 143 28.48 9.81 -12.16
CA VAL A 143 27.77 11.09 -12.18
C VAL A 143 27.91 11.76 -10.81
N ARG A 144 28.42 12.99 -10.81
CA ARG A 144 28.67 13.80 -9.61
C ARG A 144 27.54 14.80 -9.35
N SER A 145 27.02 15.42 -10.41
CA SER A 145 25.92 16.38 -10.31
C SER A 145 25.05 16.35 -11.55
N VAL A 146 23.76 16.64 -11.37
CA VAL A 146 22.75 16.86 -12.39
C VAL A 146 22.00 18.12 -11.99
N ALA A 147 22.28 19.23 -12.68
CA ALA A 147 21.69 20.53 -12.38
C ALA A 147 20.74 20.97 -13.49
N LEU A 148 19.56 21.47 -13.10
CA LEU A 148 18.62 22.07 -14.04
C LEU A 148 19.18 23.39 -14.58
N ARG A 149 19.38 23.48 -15.90
CA ARG A 149 19.60 24.73 -16.62
C ARG A 149 18.33 25.06 -17.41
N ARG A 150 17.69 26.19 -17.12
CA ARG A 150 16.53 26.65 -17.88
C ARG A 150 16.98 27.47 -19.09
N GLU A 151 16.57 27.05 -20.28
CA GLU A 151 16.82 27.75 -21.54
C GLU A 151 15.47 28.20 -22.13
N GLY A 152 15.02 29.38 -21.70
CA GLY A 152 13.69 29.91 -22.02
C GLY A 152 12.58 29.08 -21.36
N LEU A 153 11.79 28.39 -22.18
CA LEU A 153 10.73 27.46 -21.73
C LEU A 153 11.20 26.00 -21.66
N HIS A 154 12.41 25.70 -22.13
CA HIS A 154 12.95 24.35 -22.20
C HIS A 154 13.81 24.05 -20.97
N ASP A 155 13.64 22.85 -20.43
CA ASP A 155 14.55 22.30 -19.42
C ASP A 155 15.75 21.67 -20.13
N ARG A 156 16.95 22.02 -19.67
CA ARG A 156 18.21 21.35 -19.98
C ARG A 156 18.85 20.88 -18.67
N TRP A 157 19.75 19.92 -18.79
CA TRP A 157 20.38 19.25 -17.64
C TRP A 157 21.88 19.25 -17.81
N ASP A 158 22.56 19.99 -16.94
CA ASP A 158 24.01 19.96 -16.79
C ASP A 158 24.41 18.73 -16.00
N VAL A 159 25.01 17.75 -16.67
CA VAL A 159 25.49 16.50 -16.08
C VAL A 159 27.01 16.59 -15.93
N GLU A 160 27.47 16.63 -14.69
CA GLU A 160 28.89 16.61 -14.33
C GLU A 160 29.30 15.19 -13.94
N THR A 161 30.37 14.68 -14.55
CA THR A 161 30.83 13.30 -14.37
C THR A 161 32.33 13.22 -14.14
N GLU A 162 32.78 12.13 -13.54
CA GLU A 162 34.19 11.84 -13.29
C GLU A 162 34.50 10.39 -13.73
N ASN A 163 35.47 10.25 -14.64
CA ASN A 163 36.06 8.96 -14.95
C ASN A 163 36.93 8.52 -13.77
N LEU A 164 36.56 7.42 -13.14
CA LEU A 164 37.17 6.89 -11.93
C LEU A 164 38.52 6.17 -12.20
N LEU A 165 38.92 5.98 -13.45
CA LEU A 165 40.21 5.38 -13.83
C LEU A 165 41.35 6.39 -13.90
N ASP A 166 41.07 7.63 -14.33
CA ASP A 166 42.07 8.70 -14.55
C ASP A 166 41.75 10.01 -13.81
N GLY A 167 40.59 10.10 -13.14
CA GLY A 167 40.12 11.30 -12.45
C GLY A 167 39.63 12.41 -13.39
N GLN A 168 39.48 12.14 -14.70
CA GLN A 168 39.04 13.15 -15.67
C GLN A 168 37.59 13.55 -15.39
N LYS A 169 37.39 14.86 -15.14
CA LYS A 169 36.07 15.46 -14.97
C LYS A 169 35.58 16.04 -16.28
N SER A 170 34.30 15.83 -16.59
CA SER A 170 33.61 16.38 -17.75
C SER A 170 32.26 16.96 -17.36
N LYS A 171 31.77 17.91 -18.16
CA LYS A 171 30.45 18.51 -18.03
C LYS A 171 29.78 18.54 -19.39
N ASP A 172 28.68 17.83 -19.52
CA ASP A 172 27.86 17.73 -20.73
C ASP A 172 26.45 18.25 -20.43
N THR A 173 25.85 19.04 -21.32
CA THR A 173 24.45 19.45 -21.22
C THR A 173 23.55 18.51 -22.06
N PHE A 174 22.44 18.06 -21.50
CA PHE A 174 21.45 17.17 -22.12
C PHE A 174 20.05 17.78 -22.08
N ASP A 175 19.14 17.30 -22.91
CA ASP A 175 17.75 17.77 -22.97
C ASP A 175 16.84 16.99 -22.02
N ALA A 176 17.17 15.71 -21.79
CA ALA A 176 16.45 14.82 -20.88
C ALA A 176 17.39 13.88 -20.12
N VAL A 177 16.95 13.43 -18.94
CA VAL A 177 17.72 12.57 -18.03
C VAL A 177 16.84 11.42 -17.53
N VAL A 178 17.32 10.19 -17.72
CA VAL A 178 16.77 8.96 -17.13
C VAL A 178 17.59 8.62 -15.88
N VAL A 179 16.96 8.68 -14.72
CA VAL A 179 17.57 8.39 -13.42
C VAL A 179 17.36 6.91 -13.09
N ALA A 180 18.25 6.07 -13.59
CA ALA A 180 18.21 4.60 -13.45
C ALA A 180 19.23 4.06 -12.43
N ASN A 181 19.58 4.87 -11.41
CA ASN A 181 20.62 4.54 -10.42
C ASN A 181 20.21 3.42 -9.43
N GLY A 182 18.91 3.11 -9.37
CA GLY A 182 18.33 2.13 -8.45
C GLY A 182 18.28 2.60 -6.99
N HIS A 183 17.58 1.84 -6.16
CA HIS A 183 17.25 2.21 -4.77
C HIS A 183 17.66 1.17 -3.72
N TYR A 184 18.55 0.23 -4.07
CA TYR A 184 19.12 -0.77 -3.14
C TYR A 184 20.61 -0.54 -2.85
N ALA A 185 20.98 0.74 -2.68
CA ALA A 185 22.34 1.18 -2.33
C ALA A 185 22.43 1.67 -0.88
N THR A 186 21.74 2.76 -0.53
CA THR A 186 21.75 3.31 0.83
C THR A 186 20.91 2.43 1.75
N THR A 187 21.57 1.79 2.72
CA THR A 187 20.92 0.87 3.67
C THR A 187 19.93 1.61 4.57
N HIS A 188 19.00 0.88 5.20
CA HIS A 188 18.18 1.41 6.29
C HIS A 188 18.39 0.57 7.55
N ILE A 189 18.94 1.19 8.61
CA ILE A 189 19.07 0.61 9.96
C ILE A 189 18.40 1.59 10.94
N PRO A 190 17.30 1.21 11.62
CA PRO A 190 16.57 2.12 12.50
C PRO A 190 17.39 2.55 13.73
N ASP A 191 17.14 3.76 14.22
CA ASP A 191 17.74 4.29 15.45
C ASP A 191 17.01 3.72 16.68
N VAL A 192 17.47 2.54 17.11
CA VAL A 192 16.98 1.84 18.31
C VAL A 192 17.76 2.31 19.54
N LYS A 193 17.12 2.35 20.71
CA LYS A 193 17.74 2.81 21.96
C LYS A 193 19.11 2.14 22.19
N ASN A 194 20.12 2.96 22.48
CA ASN A 194 21.52 2.61 22.71
C ASN A 194 22.31 2.03 21.51
N ILE A 195 21.73 1.91 20.29
CA ILE A 195 22.41 1.26 19.14
C ILE A 195 23.76 1.92 18.77
N ARG A 196 23.85 3.24 18.93
CA ARG A 196 25.06 4.05 18.62
C ARG A 196 26.21 3.71 19.56
N GLU A 197 25.93 3.66 20.86
CA GLU A 197 26.90 3.30 21.91
C GLU A 197 27.31 1.83 21.78
N PHE A 198 26.34 0.94 21.56
CA PHE A 198 26.58 -0.48 21.32
C PHE A 198 27.54 -0.70 20.14
N ASN A 199 27.32 -0.03 19.00
CA ASN A 199 28.18 -0.17 17.82
C ASN A 199 29.58 0.43 18.02
N ALA A 200 29.71 1.47 18.86
CA ALA A 200 31.01 2.04 19.21
C ALA A 200 31.82 1.11 20.13
N THR A 201 31.16 0.45 21.08
CA THR A 201 31.78 -0.51 22.01
C THR A 201 32.06 -1.87 21.38
N HIS A 202 31.17 -2.35 20.50
CA HIS A 202 31.25 -3.66 19.83
C HIS A 202 31.27 -3.53 18.30
N PRO A 203 32.32 -2.89 17.72
CA PRO A 203 32.41 -2.68 16.28
C PRO A 203 32.41 -4.00 15.51
N GLY A 204 31.63 -4.07 14.42
CA GLY A 204 31.51 -5.24 13.56
C GLY A 204 30.47 -6.28 14.01
N VAL A 205 29.82 -6.12 15.18
CA VAL A 205 28.67 -6.97 15.56
C VAL A 205 27.43 -6.61 14.75
N ILE A 206 27.15 -5.32 14.55
CA ILE A 206 26.01 -4.86 13.75
C ILE A 206 26.42 -4.75 12.27
N SER A 207 25.58 -5.31 11.40
CA SER A 207 25.76 -5.31 9.94
C SER A 207 24.41 -5.20 9.22
N HIS A 208 24.44 -4.98 7.89
CA HIS A 208 23.24 -4.96 7.04
C HIS A 208 23.29 -6.07 5.99
N SER A 209 22.13 -6.54 5.51
CA SER A 209 21.99 -7.51 4.41
C SER A 209 22.85 -7.18 3.18
N LYS A 210 23.11 -5.90 2.90
CA LYS A 210 24.02 -5.44 1.84
C LYS A 210 25.46 -6.00 1.97
N SER A 211 25.93 -6.19 3.20
CA SER A 211 27.25 -6.72 3.52
C SER A 211 27.31 -8.25 3.63
N TYR A 212 26.16 -8.93 3.59
CA TYR A 212 26.11 -10.39 3.58
C TYR A 212 26.70 -10.97 2.27
N ARG A 213 27.41 -12.09 2.37
CA ARG A 213 28.06 -12.74 1.21
C ARG A 213 27.90 -14.25 1.22
N VAL A 214 28.31 -14.90 2.31
CA VAL A 214 28.26 -16.35 2.50
C VAL A 214 27.82 -16.69 3.93
N PRO A 215 27.13 -17.82 4.17
CA PRO A 215 26.70 -18.19 5.52
C PRO A 215 27.85 -18.71 6.41
N GLU A 216 28.95 -19.18 5.82
CA GLU A 216 30.13 -19.68 6.55
C GLU A 216 30.79 -18.60 7.44
N ASP A 217 30.65 -17.32 7.08
CA ASP A 217 31.10 -16.18 7.90
C ASP A 217 30.37 -16.11 9.26
N TYR A 218 29.27 -16.86 9.42
CA TYR A 218 28.45 -16.95 10.63
C TYR A 218 28.64 -18.28 11.37
N ALA A 219 29.56 -19.14 10.93
CA ALA A 219 29.78 -20.46 11.51
C ALA A 219 30.05 -20.39 13.03
N GLY A 220 29.25 -21.11 13.82
CA GLY A 220 29.37 -21.18 15.28
C GLY A 220 29.07 -19.88 16.05
N LYS A 221 28.75 -18.77 15.38
CA LYS A 221 28.36 -17.49 15.98
C LYS A 221 26.93 -17.54 16.52
N LYS A 222 26.64 -16.81 17.59
CA LYS A 222 25.27 -16.50 18.04
C LYS A 222 24.72 -15.32 17.23
N VAL A 223 23.66 -15.54 16.47
CA VAL A 223 23.22 -14.57 15.44
C VAL A 223 21.76 -14.15 15.64
N LEU A 224 21.51 -12.85 15.41
CA LEU A 224 20.18 -12.24 15.32
C LEU A 224 20.00 -11.63 13.92
N VAL A 225 19.00 -12.08 13.16
CA VAL A 225 18.55 -11.44 11.91
C VAL A 225 17.35 -10.54 12.24
N VAL A 226 17.30 -9.33 11.69
CA VAL A 226 16.21 -8.36 11.94
C VAL A 226 15.44 -8.08 10.66
N GLY A 227 14.19 -8.51 10.59
CA GLY A 227 13.27 -8.35 9.46
C GLY A 227 13.10 -9.63 8.63
N ASN A 228 11.84 -9.97 8.32
CA ASN A 228 11.40 -11.18 7.61
C ASN A 228 10.83 -10.91 6.20
N ALA A 229 11.27 -9.84 5.54
CA ALA A 229 11.05 -9.65 4.10
C ALA A 229 11.86 -10.69 3.28
N ALA A 230 11.67 -10.72 1.95
CA ALA A 230 12.28 -11.72 1.05
C ALA A 230 13.78 -11.99 1.30
N SER A 231 14.61 -10.93 1.37
CA SER A 231 16.04 -11.08 1.67
C SER A 231 16.32 -11.55 3.10
N GLY A 232 15.49 -11.14 4.07
CA GLY A 232 15.62 -11.57 5.47
C GLY A 232 15.39 -13.07 5.63
N LEU A 233 14.35 -13.60 4.99
CA LEU A 233 14.04 -15.04 5.01
C LEU A 233 15.09 -15.87 4.26
N ASP A 234 15.53 -15.47 3.06
CA ASP A 234 16.56 -16.22 2.31
C ASP A 234 17.88 -16.23 3.10
N ILE A 235 18.38 -15.07 3.54
CA ILE A 235 19.63 -14.98 4.30
C ILE A 235 19.53 -15.73 5.64
N ALA A 236 18.42 -15.62 6.37
CA ALA A 236 18.20 -16.38 7.59
C ALA A 236 18.23 -17.90 7.33
N SER A 237 17.60 -18.39 6.26
CA SER A 237 17.60 -19.81 5.89
C SER A 237 18.99 -20.36 5.56
N GLN A 238 19.91 -19.51 5.12
CA GLN A 238 21.31 -19.87 4.84
C GLN A 238 22.16 -19.83 6.13
N ILE A 239 22.00 -18.79 6.95
CA ILE A 239 22.74 -18.61 8.21
C ILE A 239 22.35 -19.67 9.24
N SER A 240 21.08 -20.03 9.37
CA SER A 240 20.58 -20.98 10.40
C SER A 240 21.24 -22.36 10.34
N ARG A 241 21.71 -22.76 9.16
CA ARG A 241 22.39 -24.03 8.89
C ARG A 241 23.87 -24.04 9.33
N HIS A 242 24.42 -22.87 9.67
CA HIS A 242 25.84 -22.67 9.96
C HIS A 242 26.09 -22.02 11.34
N CYS A 243 25.21 -21.14 11.79
CA CYS A 243 25.34 -20.45 13.06
C CYS A 243 25.13 -21.39 14.27
N LYS A 244 25.45 -20.91 15.46
CA LYS A 244 25.04 -21.56 16.71
C LYS A 244 23.52 -21.52 16.80
N SER A 245 22.89 -22.69 16.81
CA SER A 245 21.43 -22.81 16.91
C SER A 245 20.93 -22.45 18.33
N PRO A 246 19.75 -21.81 18.47
CA PRO A 246 18.89 -21.31 17.39
C PRO A 246 19.43 -20.02 16.75
N LEU A 247 19.18 -19.85 15.45
CA LEU A 247 19.17 -18.52 14.84
C LEU A 247 17.97 -17.74 15.39
N LEU A 248 18.17 -16.48 15.79
CA LEU A 248 17.06 -15.61 16.18
C LEU A 248 16.61 -14.75 15.00
N LEU A 249 15.30 -14.65 14.80
CA LEU A 249 14.68 -13.83 13.76
C LEU A 249 13.74 -12.79 14.38
N SER A 250 14.16 -11.53 14.45
CA SER A 250 13.37 -10.43 15.00
C SER A 250 12.40 -9.86 13.97
N VAL A 251 11.10 -9.81 14.30
CA VAL A 251 10.04 -9.41 13.37
C VAL A 251 9.06 -8.40 13.97
N HIS A 252 8.31 -7.70 13.09
CA HIS A 252 7.14 -6.89 13.47
C HIS A 252 5.82 -7.63 13.21
N GLU A 253 5.77 -8.46 12.16
CA GLU A 253 4.62 -9.26 11.76
C GLU A 253 5.05 -10.73 11.72
N PRO A 254 4.24 -11.69 12.20
CA PRO A 254 4.61 -13.10 12.24
C PRO A 254 4.99 -13.65 10.87
N THR A 255 6.04 -14.48 10.85
CA THR A 255 6.43 -15.21 9.64
C THR A 255 5.44 -16.34 9.36
N PRO A 256 5.00 -16.57 8.10
CA PRO A 256 4.17 -17.74 7.77
C PRO A 256 4.84 -19.04 8.21
N GLU A 257 4.06 -19.99 8.73
CA GLU A 257 4.57 -21.19 9.41
C GLU A 257 5.52 -22.02 8.52
N GLU A 258 5.15 -22.25 7.25
CA GLU A 258 5.99 -22.97 6.29
C GLU A 258 7.33 -22.27 6.02
N ASN A 259 7.34 -20.94 5.99
CA ASN A 259 8.56 -20.14 5.83
C ASN A 259 9.43 -20.20 7.08
N LEU A 260 8.85 -20.09 8.28
CA LEU A 260 9.59 -20.18 9.54
C LEU A 260 10.19 -21.58 9.73
N ALA A 261 9.43 -22.63 9.42
CA ALA A 261 9.89 -24.02 9.43
C ALA A 261 11.01 -24.27 8.42
N HIS A 262 10.93 -23.67 7.22
CA HIS A 262 12.02 -23.73 6.23
C HIS A 262 13.29 -23.02 6.68
N VAL A 263 13.15 -21.86 7.32
CA VAL A 263 14.28 -21.08 7.86
C VAL A 263 14.93 -21.82 9.04
N GLY A 264 14.15 -22.46 9.91
CA GLY A 264 14.67 -23.13 11.11
C GLY A 264 15.20 -22.15 12.16
N ALA A 265 14.55 -20.99 12.31
CA ALA A 265 14.88 -19.97 13.30
C ALA A 265 13.85 -19.91 14.44
N GLU A 266 14.26 -19.36 15.57
CA GLU A 266 13.36 -18.93 16.65
C GLU A 266 12.92 -17.48 16.37
N GLU A 267 11.62 -17.26 16.21
CA GLU A 267 11.06 -15.92 16.03
C GLU A 267 11.03 -15.15 17.36
N VAL A 268 11.45 -13.89 17.34
CA VAL A 268 11.46 -12.99 18.50
C VAL A 268 10.83 -11.63 18.11
N PRO A 269 10.29 -10.86 19.07
CA PRO A 269 9.75 -9.53 18.76
C PRO A 269 10.81 -8.54 18.28
N ALA A 270 10.38 -7.35 17.88
CA ALA A 270 11.28 -6.23 17.62
C ALA A 270 12.16 -5.89 18.85
N ILE A 271 13.36 -5.37 18.57
CA ILE A 271 14.31 -4.90 19.57
C ILE A 271 13.78 -3.62 20.23
N GLU A 272 13.76 -3.58 21.55
CA GLU A 272 13.43 -2.41 22.37
C GLU A 272 14.69 -1.56 22.65
N GLU A 273 15.76 -2.20 23.12
CA GLU A 273 17.03 -1.55 23.44
C GLU A 273 18.23 -2.47 23.26
N PHE A 274 19.38 -1.86 22.97
CA PHE A 274 20.68 -2.52 23.02
C PHE A 274 21.26 -2.47 24.44
N LEU A 275 21.84 -3.58 24.88
CA LEU A 275 22.48 -3.76 26.18
C LEU A 275 23.99 -3.81 25.98
N VAL A 276 24.66 -2.68 26.24
CA VAL A 276 26.05 -2.42 25.84
C VAL A 276 27.02 -3.36 26.57
N GLU A 277 26.97 -3.43 27.89
CA GLU A 277 27.92 -4.23 28.68
C GLU A 277 27.80 -5.74 28.39
N GLU A 278 26.61 -6.23 28.09
CA GLU A 278 26.35 -7.66 27.87
C GLU A 278 26.43 -8.12 26.42
N ARG A 279 26.85 -7.22 25.50
CA ARG A 279 26.82 -7.43 24.04
C ARG A 279 25.48 -8.05 23.60
N GLY A 280 24.40 -7.48 24.11
CA GLY A 280 23.05 -8.05 24.00
C GLY A 280 21.97 -7.06 23.57
N VAL A 281 20.74 -7.55 23.56
CA VAL A 281 19.52 -6.79 23.28
C VAL A 281 18.39 -7.18 24.23
N ARG A 282 17.44 -6.27 24.44
CA ARG A 282 16.11 -6.56 24.99
C ARG A 282 15.08 -6.46 23.88
N PHE A 283 14.17 -7.43 23.81
CA PHE A 283 13.02 -7.40 22.89
C PHE A 283 11.78 -6.83 23.60
N LEU A 284 10.79 -6.36 22.84
CA LEU A 284 9.55 -5.75 23.36
C LEU A 284 8.73 -6.61 24.34
N ASN A 285 8.96 -7.92 24.42
CA ASN A 285 8.34 -8.81 25.41
C ASN A 285 9.18 -8.95 26.71
N GLY A 286 10.23 -8.14 26.88
CA GLY A 286 11.13 -8.18 28.02
C GLY A 286 12.23 -9.26 27.96
N ARG A 287 12.20 -10.20 26.98
CA ARG A 287 13.28 -11.18 26.79
C ARG A 287 14.59 -10.44 26.53
N VAL A 288 15.64 -10.89 27.22
CA VAL A 288 17.01 -10.41 27.04
C VAL A 288 17.83 -11.50 26.37
N GLU A 289 18.57 -11.14 25.32
CA GLU A 289 19.55 -11.99 24.68
C GLU A 289 20.93 -11.37 24.80
N LYS A 290 21.91 -12.12 25.32
CA LYS A 290 23.29 -11.66 25.59
C LYS A 290 24.30 -12.35 24.68
N ASP A 291 25.54 -11.85 24.66
CA ASP A 291 26.66 -12.48 23.95
C ASP A 291 26.38 -12.71 22.45
N LEU A 292 25.73 -11.74 21.79
CA LEU A 292 25.48 -11.79 20.35
C LEU A 292 26.79 -11.55 19.60
N ASP A 293 27.10 -12.41 18.65
CA ASP A 293 28.32 -12.34 17.83
C ASP A 293 28.07 -11.66 16.48
N ALA A 294 26.82 -11.66 16.01
CA ALA A 294 26.38 -10.87 14.86
C ALA A 294 24.90 -10.49 14.94
N ILE A 295 24.59 -9.26 14.51
CA ILE A 295 23.24 -8.71 14.38
C ILE A 295 23.12 -8.19 12.94
N LEU A 296 22.31 -8.86 12.13
CA LEU A 296 22.18 -8.61 10.69
C LEU A 296 20.83 -7.98 10.35
N TYR A 297 20.85 -6.68 10.09
CA TYR A 297 19.65 -5.93 9.67
C TYR A 297 19.27 -6.25 8.23
N CYS A 298 18.06 -6.77 8.04
CA CYS A 298 17.40 -7.01 6.75
C CYS A 298 16.25 -6.02 6.53
N THR A 299 16.43 -4.79 7.00
CA THR A 299 15.41 -3.73 7.12
C THR A 299 15.30 -2.78 5.92
N GLY A 300 15.84 -3.20 4.78
CA GLY A 300 15.68 -2.53 3.48
C GLY A 300 16.64 -1.37 3.24
N TYR A 301 16.19 -0.42 2.42
CA TYR A 301 17.01 0.65 1.85
C TYR A 301 16.22 1.97 1.82
N LEU A 302 16.93 3.06 1.59
CA LEU A 302 16.38 4.41 1.41
C LEU A 302 16.57 4.87 -0.04
N PHE A 303 15.54 5.54 -0.59
CA PHE A 303 15.67 6.27 -1.85
C PHE A 303 16.63 7.44 -1.67
N THR A 304 17.62 7.59 -2.56
CA THR A 304 18.56 8.70 -2.56
C THR A 304 18.97 9.09 -3.98
N PHE A 305 19.24 10.38 -4.17
CA PHE A 305 19.67 10.97 -5.43
C PHE A 305 20.74 12.05 -5.16
N PRO A 306 21.94 11.68 -4.66
CA PRO A 306 22.95 12.64 -4.17
C PRO A 306 23.58 13.49 -5.29
N PHE A 307 23.28 13.21 -6.56
CA PHE A 307 23.65 14.04 -7.70
C PHE A 307 22.57 15.08 -8.07
N LEU A 308 21.36 15.02 -7.49
CA LEU A 308 20.22 15.92 -7.79
C LEU A 308 19.97 16.96 -6.67
N GLU A 309 20.97 17.27 -5.84
CA GLU A 309 20.85 18.17 -4.67
C GLU A 309 20.35 19.59 -5.00
N THR A 310 20.54 20.06 -6.25
CA THR A 310 20.12 21.39 -6.70
C THR A 310 18.66 21.45 -7.17
N LEU A 311 17.97 20.31 -7.29
CA LEU A 311 16.57 20.26 -7.71
C LEU A 311 15.65 20.73 -6.58
N THR A 312 14.78 21.69 -6.88
CA THR A 312 13.85 22.29 -5.90
C THR A 312 12.40 22.25 -6.43
N PRO A 313 11.42 21.72 -5.66
CA PRO A 313 11.59 21.03 -4.37
C PRO A 313 12.41 19.74 -4.49
N GLY A 314 12.99 19.30 -3.37
CA GLY A 314 13.79 18.08 -3.30
C GLY A 314 12.94 16.82 -3.45
N LEU A 315 13.55 15.76 -4.02
CA LEU A 315 12.86 14.51 -4.38
C LEU A 315 12.58 13.57 -3.20
N VAL A 316 13.30 13.69 -2.09
CA VAL A 316 13.22 12.77 -0.93
C VAL A 316 13.29 13.55 0.37
N SER A 317 12.69 13.00 1.43
CA SER A 317 12.71 13.57 2.79
C SER A 317 13.35 12.60 3.79
N ASP A 318 12.60 11.60 4.27
CA ASP A 318 13.08 10.50 5.13
C ASP A 318 13.62 9.29 4.34
N GLY A 319 13.70 9.42 3.01
CA GLY A 319 14.13 8.35 2.11
C GLY A 319 13.12 7.22 1.90
N ARG A 320 11.90 7.30 2.45
CA ARG A 320 10.86 6.25 2.28
C ARG A 320 10.03 6.40 1.01
N ARG A 321 9.99 7.60 0.43
CA ARG A 321 9.27 7.93 -0.79
C ARG A 321 10.06 8.91 -1.64
N VAL A 322 9.85 8.83 -2.95
CA VAL A 322 10.18 9.88 -3.93
C VAL A 322 8.94 10.73 -4.23
N TYR A 323 9.08 12.05 -4.20
CA TYR A 323 8.01 13.05 -4.34
C TYR A 323 8.06 13.77 -5.69
N GLY A 324 6.94 14.37 -6.10
CA GLY A 324 6.83 15.16 -7.33
C GLY A 324 6.71 14.31 -8.58
N LEU A 325 6.21 13.07 -8.46
CA LEU A 325 6.21 12.07 -9.53
C LEU A 325 4.82 11.66 -10.00
N TYR A 326 4.59 11.70 -11.31
CA TYR A 326 3.45 11.09 -11.97
C TYR A 326 3.73 9.63 -12.35
N LYS A 327 2.79 8.72 -12.05
CA LYS A 327 2.85 7.28 -12.31
C LYS A 327 4.15 6.60 -11.84
N HIS A 328 4.72 7.10 -10.74
CA HIS A 328 6.03 6.71 -10.19
C HIS A 328 7.21 6.90 -11.17
N LEU A 329 7.06 7.74 -12.20
CA LEU A 329 8.00 7.83 -13.33
C LEU A 329 8.42 9.27 -13.66
N PHE A 330 7.49 10.14 -14.08
CA PHE A 330 7.82 11.49 -14.58
C PHE A 330 7.88 12.51 -13.46
N HIS A 331 8.90 13.36 -13.42
CA HIS A 331 8.90 14.53 -12.54
C HIS A 331 7.89 15.58 -13.04
N ILE A 332 6.83 15.83 -12.26
CA ILE A 332 5.66 16.63 -12.66
C ILE A 332 6.04 18.05 -13.08
N GLY A 333 6.99 18.67 -12.37
CA GLY A 333 7.46 20.02 -12.68
C GLY A 333 8.45 20.09 -13.85
N HIS A 334 9.07 18.96 -14.22
CA HIS A 334 10.17 18.86 -15.18
C HIS A 334 10.15 17.51 -15.91
N PRO A 335 9.18 17.24 -16.80
CA PRO A 335 8.94 15.92 -17.40
C PRO A 335 10.05 15.43 -18.35
N THR A 336 11.12 16.18 -18.57
CA THR A 336 12.37 15.68 -19.16
C THR A 336 13.26 14.92 -18.15
N LEU A 337 12.83 14.79 -16.89
CA LEU A 337 13.45 13.97 -15.85
C LEU A 337 12.52 12.81 -15.46
N VAL A 338 13.02 11.57 -15.56
CA VAL A 338 12.25 10.34 -15.26
C VAL A 338 13.02 9.37 -14.37
N PHE A 339 12.30 8.59 -13.56
CA PHE A 339 12.82 7.66 -12.56
C PHE A 339 12.27 6.24 -12.76
N PRO A 340 12.77 5.47 -13.74
CA PRO A 340 12.33 4.10 -13.94
C PRO A 340 12.78 3.18 -12.79
N GLY A 341 11.97 2.18 -12.47
CA GLY A 341 12.30 1.12 -11.51
C GLY A 341 12.08 1.45 -10.03
N LEU A 342 11.39 2.55 -9.68
CA LEU A 342 11.03 2.86 -8.29
C LEU A 342 10.01 1.90 -7.62
N PRO A 343 9.04 1.30 -8.34
CA PRO A 343 8.07 0.38 -7.72
C PRO A 343 8.71 -0.83 -7.00
N ILE A 344 8.12 -1.20 -5.86
CA ILE A 344 8.54 -2.26 -4.94
C ILE A 344 7.44 -3.32 -4.88
N LYS A 345 7.82 -4.60 -4.68
CA LYS A 345 6.95 -5.79 -4.84
C LYS A 345 6.43 -5.97 -6.28
N VAL A 346 7.24 -5.59 -7.25
CA VAL A 346 6.98 -5.77 -8.69
C VAL A 346 7.99 -6.75 -9.32
N VAL A 347 7.72 -7.23 -10.53
CA VAL A 347 8.74 -7.86 -11.37
C VAL A 347 9.55 -6.78 -12.13
N PRO A 348 10.85 -6.58 -11.86
CA PRO A 348 11.51 -5.31 -12.26
C PRO A 348 11.71 -5.11 -13.76
N PHE A 349 12.04 -6.17 -14.52
CA PHE A 349 12.46 -5.98 -15.92
C PHE A 349 11.27 -5.58 -16.82
N PRO A 350 10.10 -6.26 -16.79
CA PRO A 350 8.93 -5.83 -17.56
C PRO A 350 8.42 -4.44 -17.17
N VAL A 351 8.41 -4.10 -15.87
CA VAL A 351 8.05 -2.75 -15.41
C VAL A 351 9.01 -1.70 -15.97
N SER A 352 10.32 -1.98 -16.03
CA SER A 352 11.28 -1.07 -16.64
C SER A 352 11.06 -0.88 -18.13
N GLU A 353 10.67 -1.92 -18.86
CA GLU A 353 10.32 -1.84 -20.28
C GLU A 353 9.05 -1.03 -20.51
N ALA A 354 8.01 -1.27 -19.70
CA ALA A 354 6.77 -0.51 -19.77
C ALA A 354 7.02 0.99 -19.55
N GLN A 355 7.76 1.34 -18.51
CA GLN A 355 8.15 2.72 -18.23
C GLN A 355 8.99 3.33 -19.37
N ALA A 356 9.94 2.58 -19.92
CA ALA A 356 10.77 3.02 -21.04
C ALA A 356 9.96 3.21 -22.35
N ALA A 357 8.96 2.37 -22.60
CA ALA A 357 8.04 2.51 -23.73
C ALA A 357 7.27 3.84 -23.70
N ILE A 358 6.89 4.30 -22.52
CA ILE A 358 6.15 5.55 -22.34
C ILE A 358 7.06 6.77 -22.47
N PHE A 359 8.13 6.90 -21.69
CA PHE A 359 8.94 8.13 -21.76
C PHE A 359 9.65 8.30 -23.11
N ALA A 360 10.00 7.20 -23.79
CA ALA A 360 10.56 7.28 -25.13
C ALA A 360 9.54 7.83 -26.16
N ARG A 361 8.26 7.44 -26.07
CA ARG A 361 7.17 7.99 -26.91
C ARG A 361 6.80 9.43 -26.55
N VAL A 362 6.84 9.77 -25.26
CA VAL A 362 6.57 11.14 -24.79
C VAL A 362 7.64 12.10 -25.30
N TRP A 363 8.93 11.77 -25.12
CA TRP A 363 10.02 12.64 -25.58
C TRP A 363 10.20 12.64 -27.11
N SER A 364 9.68 11.63 -27.84
CA SER A 364 9.60 11.67 -29.31
C SER A 364 8.37 12.43 -29.84
N ASN A 365 7.52 12.97 -28.95
CA ASN A 365 6.23 13.62 -29.27
C ASN A 365 5.21 12.72 -29.98
N THR A 366 5.33 11.39 -29.83
CA THR A 366 4.33 10.45 -30.34
C THR A 366 3.27 10.12 -29.29
N LEU A 367 3.46 10.49 -28.03
CA LEU A 367 2.49 10.31 -26.95
C LEU A 367 2.44 11.56 -26.05
N GLU A 368 1.26 11.96 -25.61
CA GLU A 368 1.08 13.15 -24.76
C GLU A 368 1.04 12.78 -23.27
N LEU A 369 1.59 13.67 -22.43
CA LEU A 369 1.32 13.66 -20.98
C LEU A 369 0.04 14.44 -20.68
N PRO A 370 -0.75 14.05 -19.67
CA PRO A 370 -1.85 14.88 -19.20
C PRO A 370 -1.32 16.19 -18.58
N PRO A 371 -2.15 17.25 -18.48
CA PRO A 371 -1.77 18.51 -17.87
C PRO A 371 -1.20 18.33 -16.46
N ALA A 372 -0.20 19.12 -16.06
CA ALA A 372 0.46 18.92 -14.76
C ALA A 372 -0.48 19.01 -13.54
N LYS A 373 -1.62 19.71 -13.65
CA LYS A 373 -2.66 19.70 -12.60
C LYS A 373 -3.27 18.30 -12.39
N GLU A 374 -3.48 17.54 -13.46
CA GLU A 374 -3.98 16.17 -13.40
C GLU A 374 -2.88 15.21 -12.91
N MET A 375 -1.63 15.44 -13.31
CA MET A 375 -0.48 14.71 -12.78
C MET A 375 -0.30 14.91 -11.27
N SER A 376 -0.42 16.15 -10.76
CA SER A 376 -0.40 16.46 -9.33
C SER A 376 -1.56 15.82 -8.58
N ARG A 377 -2.79 15.94 -9.11
CA ARG A 377 -3.97 15.30 -8.50
C ARG A 377 -3.78 13.78 -8.38
N TRP A 378 -3.24 13.13 -9.41
CA TRP A 378 -2.91 11.70 -9.36
C TRP A 378 -1.89 11.39 -8.25
N GLU A 379 -0.85 12.21 -8.08
CA GLU A 379 0.12 12.02 -7.00
C GLU A 379 -0.50 12.21 -5.61
N GLU A 380 -1.42 13.16 -5.46
CA GLU A 380 -2.16 13.43 -4.22
C GLU A 380 -3.09 12.25 -3.85
N GLU A 381 -3.94 11.81 -4.78
CA GLU A 381 -4.82 10.64 -4.62
C GLU A 381 -4.03 9.36 -4.27
N GLU A 382 -2.90 9.13 -4.95
CA GLU A 382 -2.02 7.99 -4.69
C GLU A 382 -1.27 8.12 -3.35
N ALA A 383 -0.96 9.34 -2.92
CA ALA A 383 -0.36 9.65 -1.62
C ALA A 383 -1.31 9.38 -0.46
N GLU A 384 -2.57 9.79 -0.57
CA GLU A 384 -3.60 9.52 0.43
C GLU A 384 -3.86 8.02 0.55
N ARG A 385 -3.98 7.33 -0.59
CA ARG A 385 -4.27 5.89 -0.66
C ARG A 385 -3.17 4.99 -0.12
N ARG A 386 -1.89 5.36 -0.25
CA ARG A 386 -0.74 4.50 0.13
C ARG A 386 0.19 5.09 1.19
N GLY A 387 0.15 6.39 1.46
CA GLY A 387 1.02 7.06 2.45
C GLY A 387 2.51 6.76 2.22
N LYS A 388 3.18 6.19 3.23
CA LYS A 388 4.59 5.77 3.15
C LYS A 388 4.82 4.57 2.24
N ALA A 389 3.79 3.80 1.90
CA ALA A 389 3.84 2.67 0.99
C ALA A 389 3.61 3.07 -0.50
N PHE A 390 3.74 4.36 -0.84
CA PHE A 390 3.49 4.93 -2.18
C PHE A 390 4.02 4.07 -3.34
N HIS A 391 5.32 3.72 -3.30
CA HIS A 391 5.96 2.88 -4.33
C HIS A 391 5.76 1.38 -4.13
N VAL A 392 5.11 0.91 -3.06
CA VAL A 392 4.90 -0.51 -2.76
C VAL A 392 3.58 -0.98 -3.37
N PHE A 393 3.66 -1.95 -4.29
CA PHE A 393 2.50 -2.41 -5.04
C PHE A 393 1.76 -3.55 -4.30
N PRO A 394 0.43 -3.65 -4.46
CA PRO A 394 -0.36 -4.77 -3.93
C PRO A 394 -0.10 -6.07 -4.72
N LYS A 395 -0.67 -7.20 -4.29
CA LYS A 395 -0.62 -8.45 -5.06
C LYS A 395 -1.24 -8.22 -6.44
N LEU A 396 -0.52 -8.59 -7.50
CA LEU A 396 -0.86 -8.36 -8.92
C LEU A 396 -0.94 -6.89 -9.39
N GLY A 397 -0.69 -5.90 -8.53
CA GLY A 397 -0.74 -4.47 -8.93
C GLY A 397 0.34 -4.08 -9.94
N ASP A 398 1.35 -4.92 -10.18
CA ASP A 398 2.28 -4.78 -11.30
C ASP A 398 1.70 -5.27 -12.63
N ALA A 399 0.81 -6.27 -12.62
CA ALA A 399 0.07 -6.67 -13.82
C ALA A 399 -0.87 -5.54 -14.27
N ASP A 400 -1.63 -4.95 -13.34
CA ASP A 400 -2.52 -3.80 -13.61
C ASP A 400 -1.73 -2.61 -14.20
N TYR A 401 -0.52 -2.36 -13.68
CA TYR A 401 0.36 -1.29 -14.15
C TYR A 401 0.96 -1.56 -15.53
N LEU A 402 1.28 -2.82 -15.86
CA LEU A 402 1.72 -3.21 -17.21
C LEU A 402 0.57 -3.04 -18.21
N ASP A 403 -0.63 -3.50 -17.88
CA ASP A 403 -1.82 -3.34 -18.71
C ASP A 403 -2.14 -1.85 -18.94
N GLU A 404 -2.11 -1.01 -17.88
CA GLU A 404 -2.31 0.45 -17.99
C GLU A 404 -1.25 1.11 -18.90
N PHE A 405 0.02 0.73 -18.75
CA PHE A 405 1.10 1.28 -19.57
C PHE A 405 1.03 0.79 -21.02
N HIS A 406 0.49 -0.41 -21.28
CA HIS A 406 0.21 -0.87 -22.63
C HIS A 406 -0.93 -0.09 -23.28
N GLU A 407 -2.06 0.10 -22.58
CA GLU A 407 -3.16 0.94 -23.05
C GLU A 407 -2.74 2.41 -23.26
N TRP A 408 -1.80 2.91 -22.45
CA TRP A 408 -1.24 4.25 -22.63
C TRP A 408 -0.33 4.33 -23.87
N ALA A 409 0.56 3.35 -24.08
CA ALA A 409 1.40 3.28 -25.29
C ALA A 409 0.57 3.15 -26.57
N ALA A 410 -0.55 2.42 -26.53
CA ALA A 410 -1.48 2.24 -27.66
C ALA A 410 -2.15 3.55 -28.14
N LYS A 411 -2.13 4.61 -27.33
CA LYS A 411 -2.61 5.96 -27.71
C LYS A 411 -1.59 6.74 -28.57
N SER A 412 -0.44 6.16 -28.87
CA SER A 412 0.63 6.80 -29.64
C SER A 412 0.18 7.13 -31.07
N SER A 413 0.56 8.31 -31.55
CA SER A 413 0.35 8.75 -32.95
C SER A 413 1.32 8.08 -33.94
N SER A 414 2.23 7.24 -33.45
CA SER A 414 3.21 6.49 -34.25
C SER A 414 3.36 5.05 -33.76
N GLY A 415 3.52 4.12 -34.70
CA GLY A 415 3.94 2.74 -34.45
C GLY A 415 5.47 2.54 -34.34
N ASN A 416 6.24 3.61 -34.19
CA ASN A 416 7.68 3.53 -33.97
C ASN A 416 8.00 3.25 -32.49
N GLY A 417 9.09 2.50 -32.26
CA GLY A 417 9.55 2.10 -30.94
C GLY A 417 9.40 0.61 -30.66
N LYS A 418 9.65 0.23 -29.41
CA LYS A 418 9.31 -1.09 -28.86
C LYS A 418 8.00 -0.97 -28.07
N GLU A 419 7.15 -1.98 -28.15
CA GLU A 419 5.92 -2.06 -27.35
C GLU A 419 6.23 -2.43 -25.89
N PRO A 420 5.44 -1.92 -24.91
CA PRO A 420 5.55 -2.36 -23.53
C PRO A 420 5.03 -3.80 -23.38
N PRO A 421 5.59 -4.60 -22.46
CA PRO A 421 5.15 -5.97 -22.23
C PRO A 421 3.77 -6.00 -21.55
N VAL A 422 2.97 -6.99 -21.93
CA VAL A 422 1.70 -7.37 -21.29
C VAL A 422 1.85 -8.80 -20.78
N TRP A 423 1.19 -9.11 -19.67
CA TRP A 423 1.12 -10.49 -19.18
C TRP A 423 -0.18 -11.18 -19.58
N ASP A 424 -0.04 -12.36 -20.17
CA ASP A 424 -1.16 -13.28 -20.38
C ASP A 424 -1.65 -13.90 -19.05
N ASP A 425 -2.75 -14.66 -19.10
CA ASP A 425 -3.33 -15.30 -17.92
C ASP A 425 -2.38 -16.31 -17.25
N VAL A 426 -1.47 -16.91 -18.00
CA VAL A 426 -0.46 -17.83 -17.46
C VAL A 426 0.58 -17.03 -16.68
N GLN A 427 1.09 -15.92 -17.22
CA GLN A 427 2.05 -15.06 -16.54
C GLN A 427 1.42 -14.37 -15.31
N LYS A 428 0.16 -13.92 -15.40
CA LYS A 428 -0.61 -13.42 -14.25
C LYS A 428 -0.81 -14.50 -13.17
N TRP A 429 -1.10 -15.74 -13.55
CA TRP A 429 -1.13 -16.88 -12.63
C TRP A 429 0.23 -17.16 -11.98
N GLN A 430 1.32 -17.24 -12.77
CA GLN A 430 2.68 -17.45 -12.26
C GLN A 430 3.06 -16.35 -11.26
N ARG A 431 2.72 -15.10 -11.56
CA ARG A 431 2.90 -13.95 -10.68
C ARG A 431 2.06 -14.02 -9.40
N GLY A 432 0.93 -14.73 -9.45
CA GLY A 432 0.05 -15.01 -8.33
C GLY A 432 0.56 -16.09 -7.36
N ILE A 433 1.38 -17.04 -7.84
CA ILE A 433 1.90 -18.21 -7.09
C ILE A 433 3.42 -18.22 -6.85
N TYR A 434 4.11 -17.14 -7.23
CA TYR A 434 5.58 -17.11 -7.26
C TYR A 434 6.26 -17.31 -5.89
N VAL A 435 5.60 -16.95 -4.78
CA VAL A 435 6.14 -17.12 -3.42
C VAL A 435 6.12 -18.58 -3.02
N GLU A 436 4.98 -19.23 -3.26
CA GLU A 436 4.70 -20.64 -3.01
C GLU A 436 5.61 -21.51 -3.88
N ALA A 437 5.79 -21.13 -5.15
CA ALA A 437 6.74 -21.77 -6.07
C ALA A 437 8.19 -21.60 -5.60
N LYS A 438 8.59 -20.41 -5.14
CA LYS A 438 9.94 -20.17 -4.61
C LYS A 438 10.21 -20.99 -3.35
N LEU A 439 9.27 -21.03 -2.40
CA LEU A 439 9.42 -21.86 -1.20
C LEU A 439 9.57 -23.34 -1.54
N LYS A 440 8.77 -23.85 -2.51
CA LYS A 440 8.88 -25.24 -2.96
C LYS A 440 10.19 -25.53 -3.72
N PHE A 441 10.73 -24.57 -4.45
CA PHE A 441 12.06 -24.66 -5.07
C PHE A 441 13.17 -24.77 -4.01
N GLU A 442 13.07 -24.00 -2.93
CA GLU A 442 14.00 -24.11 -1.79
C GLU A 442 13.90 -25.48 -1.09
N LEU A 443 12.69 -25.94 -0.77
CA LEU A 443 12.44 -27.22 -0.10
C LEU A 443 12.83 -28.44 -0.95
N THR A 444 12.75 -28.35 -2.28
CA THR A 444 13.19 -29.41 -3.21
C THR A 444 14.68 -29.34 -3.57
N GLY A 445 15.45 -28.48 -2.89
CA GLY A 445 16.91 -28.42 -3.00
C GLY A 445 17.42 -27.67 -4.23
N ARG A 446 16.67 -26.68 -4.73
CA ARG A 446 17.07 -25.73 -5.78
C ARG A 446 17.43 -26.36 -7.14
N LYS A 447 16.70 -27.41 -7.56
CA LYS A 447 16.99 -28.17 -8.79
C LYS A 447 15.97 -28.03 -9.91
N ALA A 448 14.76 -27.55 -9.61
CA ALA A 448 13.67 -27.54 -10.57
C ALA A 448 13.91 -26.57 -11.73
N LYS A 449 13.57 -27.00 -12.93
CA LYS A 449 13.74 -26.29 -14.20
C LYS A 449 12.45 -25.65 -14.71
N SER A 450 11.31 -26.10 -14.20
CA SER A 450 9.99 -25.55 -14.52
C SER A 450 9.07 -25.52 -13.29
N LEU A 451 7.92 -24.85 -13.42
CA LEU A 451 6.90 -24.81 -12.37
C LEU A 451 6.16 -26.16 -12.24
N GLU A 452 6.08 -26.93 -13.32
CA GLU A 452 5.48 -28.26 -13.37
C GLU A 452 6.31 -29.30 -12.60
N GLU A 453 7.65 -29.19 -12.60
CA GLU A 453 8.53 -29.98 -11.75
C GLU A 453 8.33 -29.66 -10.25
N LEU A 454 7.94 -28.42 -9.95
CA LEU A 454 7.47 -28.00 -8.62
C LEU A 454 5.98 -28.36 -8.40
N GLY A 455 5.32 -29.04 -9.33
CA GLY A 455 3.93 -29.49 -9.20
C GLY A 455 2.88 -28.39 -9.35
N PHE A 456 3.24 -27.21 -9.86
CA PHE A 456 2.30 -26.16 -10.23
C PHE A 456 1.98 -26.27 -11.72
N ARG A 457 0.68 -26.22 -12.07
CA ARG A 457 0.21 -26.23 -13.45
C ARG A 457 -0.91 -25.21 -13.59
N TYR A 458 -0.85 -24.39 -14.64
CA TYR A 458 -1.97 -23.54 -14.99
C TYR A 458 -3.16 -24.42 -15.42
N GLN A 459 -4.35 -24.09 -14.94
CA GLN A 459 -5.61 -24.63 -15.45
C GLN A 459 -6.40 -23.43 -15.96
N PRO A 460 -6.73 -23.37 -17.27
CA PRO A 460 -7.61 -22.33 -17.77
C PRO A 460 -8.98 -22.46 -17.09
N PRO A 461 -9.69 -21.35 -16.84
CA PRO A 461 -11.10 -21.41 -16.47
C PRO A 461 -11.85 -22.24 -17.50
N SER A 462 -12.50 -23.33 -17.08
CA SER A 462 -13.25 -24.17 -18.00
C SER A 462 -14.40 -23.36 -18.59
N GLU A 463 -14.46 -23.28 -19.93
CA GLU A 463 -15.72 -22.92 -20.60
C GLU A 463 -16.83 -23.82 -20.05
N VAL A 464 -17.89 -23.22 -19.53
CA VAL A 464 -18.97 -23.99 -18.90
C VAL A 464 -19.72 -24.76 -19.98
N GLU A 465 -19.40 -26.04 -20.14
CA GLU A 465 -20.15 -26.94 -21.00
C GLU A 465 -21.60 -27.05 -20.50
N ASN A 466 -22.52 -26.49 -21.30
CA ASN A 466 -23.95 -26.76 -21.19
C ASN A 466 -24.23 -28.21 -21.63
N ASP A 467 -23.97 -29.21 -20.79
CA ASP A 467 -24.50 -30.58 -20.98
C ASP A 467 -25.56 -30.91 -19.92
N GLY A 468 -26.82 -30.75 -20.31
CA GLY A 468 -27.97 -30.96 -19.43
C GLY A 468 -28.22 -32.44 -19.16
N LYS A 469 -28.20 -32.84 -17.88
CA LYS A 469 -28.79 -34.10 -17.38
C LYS A 469 -29.36 -33.91 -15.97
N GLU A 470 -30.69 -33.84 -15.88
CA GLU A 470 -31.42 -33.94 -14.62
C GLU A 470 -31.21 -35.31 -13.94
N ARG A 471 -31.24 -35.34 -12.60
CA ARG A 471 -31.84 -36.46 -11.84
C ARG A 471 -32.26 -36.10 -10.41
N ASN A 472 -33.53 -35.70 -10.29
CA ASN A 472 -34.50 -35.93 -9.21
C ASN A 472 -34.04 -36.05 -7.74
N GLY A 473 -34.58 -35.17 -6.87
CA GLY A 473 -34.31 -35.19 -5.42
C GLY A 473 -35.36 -34.65 -4.42
N ARG A 474 -36.61 -34.33 -4.81
CA ARG A 474 -37.75 -33.93 -3.93
C ARG A 474 -37.57 -32.75 -2.95
N SER A 475 -38.31 -31.66 -3.17
CA SER A 475 -38.60 -30.62 -2.17
C SER A 475 -40.11 -30.52 -1.88
N PRO A 476 -40.56 -30.65 -0.61
CA PRO A 476 -41.87 -30.17 -0.16
C PRO A 476 -41.82 -28.67 0.23
N PRO A 477 -42.97 -27.99 0.37
CA PRO A 477 -43.03 -26.53 0.41
C PRO A 477 -42.82 -25.93 1.81
N LEU A 478 -42.29 -24.71 1.87
CA LEU A 478 -42.26 -23.90 3.08
C LEU A 478 -43.42 -22.90 3.13
N ILE A 479 -43.95 -22.73 4.33
CA ILE A 479 -45.24 -22.13 4.66
C ILE A 479 -45.07 -20.64 5.00
N LEU A 480 -45.99 -19.79 4.54
CA LEU A 480 -46.12 -18.42 5.06
C LEU A 480 -46.57 -18.43 6.52
N LEU A 481 -45.94 -17.60 7.37
CA LEU A 481 -46.43 -17.30 8.71
C LEU A 481 -46.15 -15.82 9.06
N GLU A 482 -47.19 -14.99 8.92
CA GLU A 482 -47.27 -13.70 9.63
C GLU A 482 -47.55 -13.95 11.12
N LEU A 483 -47.11 -13.06 12.03
CA LEU A 483 -48.00 -12.34 12.98
C LEU A 483 -47.27 -11.44 14.02
N ARG A 484 -47.47 -10.13 13.86
CA ARG A 484 -47.81 -9.07 14.86
C ARG A 484 -47.39 -9.18 16.35
N LEU A 485 -46.62 -8.17 16.79
CA LEU A 485 -46.84 -7.23 17.94
C LEU A 485 -47.36 -7.75 19.31
N LYS A 486 -46.57 -7.58 20.40
CA LYS A 486 -46.86 -6.62 21.52
C LYS A 486 -46.00 -6.72 22.81
N SER A 487 -46.11 -5.64 23.58
CA SER A 487 -45.66 -5.31 24.94
C SER A 487 -46.70 -5.67 26.05
N ASP A 488 -46.43 -5.68 27.38
CA ASP A 488 -45.20 -5.67 28.20
C ASP A 488 -45.50 -5.96 29.70
N VAL A 489 -44.45 -6.36 30.47
CA VAL A 489 -44.21 -6.11 31.93
C VAL A 489 -45.12 -6.76 33.04
N ASP A 490 -44.52 -6.83 34.23
CA ASP A 490 -44.98 -7.21 35.59
C ASP A 490 -45.19 -8.70 35.97
N GLY A 491 -44.77 -9.15 37.17
CA GLY A 491 -44.04 -8.42 38.22
C GLY A 491 -44.31 -8.90 39.64
N SER A 492 -43.62 -9.94 40.13
CA SER A 492 -43.10 -10.09 41.51
C SER A 492 -42.55 -11.51 41.78
N HIS A 493 -41.50 -11.60 42.59
CA HIS A 493 -40.72 -12.83 42.90
C HIS A 493 -39.97 -13.49 41.71
N LEU A 494 -39.05 -12.77 41.08
CA LEU A 494 -38.27 -13.32 39.97
C LEU A 494 -36.77 -13.47 40.28
N ARG A 495 -36.35 -14.74 40.25
CA ARG A 495 -35.00 -15.18 39.83
C ARG A 495 -34.57 -14.35 38.60
N LEU A 496 -33.27 -14.07 38.45
CA LEU A 496 -32.72 -13.46 37.23
C LEU A 496 -32.83 -14.43 36.03
N SER A 497 -34.02 -14.54 35.46
CA SER A 497 -34.26 -15.04 34.10
C SER A 497 -34.20 -13.87 33.13
N LEU A 498 -33.57 -14.06 31.97
CA LEU A 498 -33.75 -13.11 30.88
C LEU A 498 -35.14 -13.24 30.26
N GLN A 499 -36.01 -12.36 30.71
CA GLN A 499 -37.14 -11.85 29.95
C GLN A 499 -37.20 -10.35 30.31
N SER A 500 -37.34 -9.37 29.43
CA SER A 500 -37.41 -9.20 27.98
C SER A 500 -38.04 -7.80 27.82
N LYS A 501 -37.78 -7.07 26.73
CA LYS A 501 -38.52 -5.85 26.34
C LYS A 501 -38.29 -4.67 27.32
N THR A 502 -37.27 -3.86 27.06
CA THR A 502 -37.51 -2.64 26.29
C THR A 502 -36.50 -2.46 25.14
N ASN A 503 -37.01 -2.60 23.91
CA ASN A 503 -36.45 -2.04 22.67
C ASN A 503 -34.93 -2.20 22.45
N LEU A 504 -34.42 -3.23 21.76
CA LEU A 504 -34.88 -3.71 20.44
C LEU A 504 -35.22 -2.62 19.38
N ARG A 505 -35.07 -1.32 19.72
CA ARG A 505 -34.75 -0.24 18.80
C ARG A 505 -33.25 0.06 18.80
N ALA A 506 -32.53 -0.28 19.89
CA ALA A 506 -31.09 -0.09 20.00
C ALA A 506 -30.25 -1.00 19.07
N ARG A 507 -30.78 -2.15 18.62
CA ARG A 507 -30.06 -3.12 17.77
C ARG A 507 -29.77 -2.64 16.35
N ALA A 508 -30.59 -1.75 15.82
CA ALA A 508 -30.36 -1.11 14.52
C ALA A 508 -29.33 0.04 14.61
N GLY A 509 -29.12 0.59 15.80
CA GLY A 509 -28.46 1.88 16.00
C GLY A 509 -26.97 1.86 15.67
N VAL A 510 -26.18 1.06 16.39
CA VAL A 510 -24.71 1.13 16.33
C VAL A 510 -24.17 0.67 14.96
N HIS A 511 -24.62 -0.47 14.45
CA HIS A 511 -24.19 -0.96 13.14
C HIS A 511 -24.71 -0.08 12.00
N GLY A 512 -25.97 0.39 12.07
CA GLY A 512 -26.53 1.31 11.08
C GLY A 512 -25.80 2.66 11.03
N LEU A 513 -25.37 3.19 12.19
CA LEU A 513 -24.52 4.38 12.27
C LEU A 513 -23.12 4.12 11.69
N ILE A 514 -22.43 3.06 12.10
CA ILE A 514 -21.09 2.70 11.58
C ILE A 514 -21.11 2.56 10.05
N LEU A 515 -22.13 1.90 9.49
CA LEU A 515 -22.29 1.75 8.04
C LEU A 515 -22.61 3.07 7.34
N SER A 516 -23.36 3.96 7.99
CA SER A 516 -23.77 5.26 7.44
C SER A 516 -22.63 6.27 7.32
N GLU A 517 -21.59 6.14 8.15
CA GLU A 517 -20.40 7.00 8.16
C GLU A 517 -19.22 6.41 7.35
N LEU A 518 -19.49 5.49 6.40
CA LEU A 518 -18.48 4.96 5.50
C LEU A 518 -18.20 5.93 4.34
N ASP A 519 -16.92 6.04 3.96
CA ASP A 519 -16.47 7.01 2.94
C ASP A 519 -16.83 6.60 1.49
N SER A 520 -17.17 5.34 1.24
CA SER A 520 -17.43 4.85 -0.13
C SER A 520 -18.38 3.64 -0.20
N MET A 521 -19.00 3.48 -1.37
CA MET A 521 -19.86 2.31 -1.69
C MET A 521 -19.06 1.01 -1.77
N GLN A 522 -17.76 1.08 -2.08
CA GLN A 522 -16.86 -0.08 -2.06
C GLN A 522 -16.59 -0.53 -0.61
N SER A 523 -16.39 0.42 0.31
CA SER A 523 -16.27 0.17 1.75
C SER A 523 -17.54 -0.49 2.31
N LEU A 524 -18.72 -0.04 1.88
CA LEU A 524 -20.00 -0.64 2.23
C LEU A 524 -20.10 -2.11 1.77
N GLY A 525 -19.68 -2.40 0.54
CA GLY A 525 -19.63 -3.77 0.02
C GLY A 525 -18.77 -4.69 0.90
N CYS A 526 -17.57 -4.24 1.28
CA CYS A 526 -16.69 -5.01 2.17
C CYS A 526 -17.29 -5.22 3.57
N ALA A 527 -17.89 -4.18 4.18
CA ALA A 527 -18.46 -4.27 5.53
C ALA A 527 -19.70 -5.17 5.59
N ILE A 528 -20.57 -5.12 4.57
CA ILE A 528 -21.71 -6.05 4.47
C ILE A 528 -21.26 -7.51 4.39
N LEU A 529 -20.15 -7.77 3.69
CA LEU A 529 -19.61 -9.12 3.51
C LEU A 529 -18.80 -9.62 4.70
N SER A 530 -18.45 -8.79 5.70
CA SER A 530 -17.63 -9.23 6.83
C SER A 530 -18.41 -9.95 7.93
N HIS A 531 -19.69 -9.62 8.16
CA HIS A 531 -20.49 -10.28 9.19
C HIS A 531 -22.01 -10.23 8.95
N SER A 532 -22.72 -11.30 9.34
CA SER A 532 -24.16 -11.45 9.10
C SER A 532 -25.03 -10.45 9.87
N SER A 533 -24.60 -9.98 11.05
CA SER A 533 -25.29 -8.90 11.78
C SER A 533 -25.08 -7.51 11.16
N VAL A 534 -23.98 -7.31 10.44
CA VAL A 534 -23.71 -6.07 9.68
C VAL A 534 -24.53 -6.06 8.38
N TYR A 535 -24.62 -7.19 7.69
CA TYR A 535 -25.58 -7.37 6.59
C TYR A 535 -27.03 -7.18 7.04
N ALA A 536 -27.43 -7.72 8.20
CA ALA A 536 -28.77 -7.52 8.74
C ALA A 536 -29.07 -6.04 9.02
N ALA A 537 -28.15 -5.32 9.68
CA ALA A 537 -28.29 -3.89 9.95
C ALA A 537 -28.33 -3.03 8.66
N PHE A 538 -27.56 -3.40 7.64
CA PHE A 538 -27.69 -2.80 6.32
C PHE A 538 -29.08 -3.04 5.72
N ASN A 539 -29.54 -4.29 5.73
CA ASN A 539 -30.79 -4.71 5.11
C ASN A 539 -32.05 -4.14 5.80
N GLU A 540 -31.94 -3.66 7.05
CA GLU A 540 -33.00 -2.91 7.72
C GLU A 540 -33.24 -1.52 7.10
N ASN A 541 -32.18 -0.82 6.65
CA ASN A 541 -32.27 0.55 6.11
C ASN A 541 -31.32 0.81 4.92
N PRO A 542 -31.34 -0.03 3.86
CA PRO A 542 -30.25 -0.06 2.88
C PRO A 542 -30.19 1.23 2.02
N LYS A 543 -31.37 1.78 1.68
CA LYS A 543 -31.47 3.09 1.02
C LYS A 543 -30.85 4.21 1.86
N THR A 544 -31.15 4.29 3.14
CA THR A 544 -30.65 5.35 4.04
C THR A 544 -29.13 5.31 4.19
N VAL A 545 -28.56 4.11 4.38
CA VAL A 545 -27.12 3.90 4.49
C VAL A 545 -26.41 4.33 3.19
N MET A 546 -26.85 3.79 2.04
CA MET A 546 -26.26 4.13 0.74
C MET A 546 -26.40 5.61 0.41
N PHE A 547 -27.55 6.22 0.71
CA PHE A 547 -27.78 7.63 0.47
C PHE A 547 -26.82 8.50 1.30
N ARG A 548 -26.60 8.18 2.59
CA ARG A 548 -25.60 8.89 3.43
C ARG A 548 -24.17 8.75 2.89
N ILE A 549 -23.75 7.54 2.50
CA ILE A 549 -22.42 7.31 1.93
C ILE A 549 -22.21 8.11 0.65
N LEU A 550 -23.23 8.20 -0.21
CA LEU A 550 -23.20 9.04 -1.41
C LEU A 550 -23.25 10.55 -1.10
N LEU A 551 -23.91 10.96 -0.01
CA LEU A 551 -23.86 12.35 0.49
C LEU A 551 -22.47 12.72 1.01
N ASN A 552 -21.78 11.83 1.73
CA ASN A 552 -20.46 12.08 2.32
C ASN A 552 -19.36 12.24 1.24
N GLN A 553 -19.58 11.70 0.05
CA GLN A 553 -18.72 11.90 -1.13
C GLN A 553 -18.96 13.22 -1.88
N ILE A 554 -20.01 13.99 -1.49
CA ILE A 554 -20.26 15.32 -2.05
C ILE A 554 -19.34 16.32 -1.33
N PRO A 555 -18.60 17.19 -2.06
CA PRO A 555 -17.65 18.14 -1.45
C PRO A 555 -18.25 18.94 -0.29
N PRO A 556 -17.48 19.30 0.76
CA PRO A 556 -18.02 19.96 1.97
C PRO A 556 -18.79 21.26 1.69
N ASN A 557 -18.39 22.01 0.66
CA ASN A 557 -19.06 23.21 0.16
C ASN A 557 -20.36 22.94 -0.64
N LEU A 558 -20.77 21.69 -0.76
CA LEU A 558 -22.01 21.19 -1.39
C LEU A 558 -22.80 20.25 -0.45
N MET A 559 -22.16 19.70 0.60
CA MET A 559 -22.73 18.76 1.57
C MET A 559 -24.00 19.29 2.26
N VAL A 560 -24.02 20.56 2.69
CA VAL A 560 -25.21 21.20 3.32
C VAL A 560 -26.40 21.28 2.37
N TYR A 561 -26.16 21.50 1.07
CA TYR A 561 -27.20 21.56 0.04
C TYR A 561 -27.80 20.18 -0.20
N ALA A 562 -26.96 19.15 -0.16
CA ALA A 562 -27.39 17.77 -0.34
C ALA A 562 -28.20 17.26 0.87
N ALA A 563 -27.80 17.64 2.09
CA ALA A 563 -28.59 17.42 3.32
C ALA A 563 -29.95 18.12 3.29
N ILE A 564 -30.00 19.41 2.91
CA ILE A 564 -31.26 20.17 2.77
C ILE A 564 -32.17 19.55 1.69
N THR A 565 -31.61 19.05 0.58
CA THR A 565 -32.40 18.45 -0.49
C THR A 565 -32.95 17.07 -0.10
N TYR A 566 -32.21 16.31 0.71
CA TYR A 566 -32.73 15.08 1.33
C TYR A 566 -33.93 15.38 2.24
N GLU A 567 -33.80 16.28 3.21
CA GLU A 567 -34.91 16.64 4.10
C GLU A 567 -36.12 17.23 3.35
N ALA A 568 -35.87 18.07 2.33
CA ALA A 568 -36.92 18.63 1.48
C ALA A 568 -37.56 17.63 0.51
N SER A 569 -36.99 16.43 0.33
CA SER A 569 -37.61 15.34 -0.44
C SER A 569 -38.57 14.49 0.39
N LEU A 570 -38.41 14.49 1.72
CA LEU A 570 -39.26 13.75 2.65
C LEU A 570 -40.60 14.45 2.92
N GLU A 571 -40.73 15.74 2.59
CA GLU A 571 -41.98 16.50 2.68
C GLU A 571 -42.34 17.22 1.35
N GLU A 572 -43.52 16.94 0.77
CA GLU A 572 -44.01 17.62 -0.44
C GLU A 572 -44.25 19.14 -0.24
N TYR A 573 -43.27 20.01 -0.52
CA TYR A 573 -43.46 21.46 -0.41
C TYR A 573 -42.98 22.34 -1.59
N ARG A 574 -43.94 23.11 -2.13
CA ARG A 574 -43.75 24.15 -3.15
C ARG A 574 -43.73 25.59 -2.56
N SER A 575 -43.11 25.81 -1.40
CA SER A 575 -43.16 27.11 -0.70
C SER A 575 -41.80 27.56 -0.16
N THR A 576 -41.28 28.66 -0.73
CA THR A 576 -40.00 29.30 -0.36
C THR A 576 -39.91 29.70 1.11
N ARG A 577 -41.05 29.92 1.79
CA ARG A 577 -41.08 30.35 3.20
C ARG A 577 -40.79 29.21 4.19
N LYS A 578 -41.02 27.95 3.82
CA LYS A 578 -40.71 26.77 4.66
C LYS A 578 -39.26 26.31 4.52
N LEU A 579 -38.71 26.35 3.30
CA LEU A 579 -37.28 26.06 3.05
C LEU A 579 -36.35 26.90 3.94
N HIS A 580 -36.72 28.15 4.22
CA HIS A 580 -35.96 29.05 5.09
C HIS A 580 -35.91 28.58 6.56
N GLY A 581 -36.96 27.91 7.06
CA GLY A 581 -36.98 27.34 8.42
C GLY A 581 -36.17 26.03 8.51
N LEU A 582 -36.26 25.18 7.48
CA LEU A 582 -35.45 23.96 7.36
C LEU A 582 -33.96 24.28 7.30
N PHE A 583 -33.58 25.38 6.63
CA PHE A 583 -32.20 25.87 6.52
C PHE A 583 -31.58 26.23 7.88
N SER A 584 -32.31 26.99 8.72
CA SER A 584 -31.88 27.28 10.09
C SER A 584 -31.78 26.00 10.92
N TRP A 585 -32.80 25.14 10.87
CA TRP A 585 -32.83 23.91 11.66
C TRP A 585 -31.65 22.97 11.36
N VAL A 586 -31.32 22.74 10.09
CA VAL A 586 -30.16 21.91 9.69
C VAL A 586 -28.83 22.53 10.14
N SER A 587 -28.71 23.86 10.10
CA SER A 587 -27.50 24.56 10.56
C SER A 587 -27.30 24.42 12.08
N ASP A 588 -28.40 24.51 12.84
CA ASP A 588 -28.37 24.51 14.31
C ASP A 588 -28.27 23.09 14.91
N HIS A 589 -28.76 22.04 14.23
CA HIS A 589 -28.96 20.70 14.83
C HIS A 589 -28.06 19.59 14.28
N ARG A 590 -27.27 19.80 13.22
CA ARG A 590 -26.41 18.75 12.62
C ARG A 590 -24.90 18.86 12.91
N ASN A 591 -24.50 19.77 13.78
CA ASN A 591 -23.14 19.93 14.31
C ASN A 591 -22.00 19.93 13.23
N ILE A 592 -22.28 20.51 12.05
CA ILE A 592 -21.29 20.70 10.98
C ILE A 592 -20.38 21.87 11.36
N GLY A 593 -19.27 21.57 12.01
CA GLY A 593 -18.33 22.56 12.55
C GLY A 593 -17.71 23.50 11.49
N PRO A 594 -17.30 24.72 11.89
CA PRO A 594 -16.71 25.71 10.98
C PRO A 594 -15.29 25.31 10.54
N PRO A 595 -14.91 25.67 9.30
CA PRO A 595 -14.20 26.94 9.18
C PRO A 595 -14.70 27.89 8.06
N TYR A 596 -15.80 27.58 7.36
CA TYR A 596 -16.27 28.40 6.22
C TYR A 596 -17.72 28.89 6.25
N PHE A 597 -18.54 28.51 7.23
CA PHE A 597 -19.97 28.85 7.20
C PHE A 597 -20.34 30.28 7.66
N TYR A 598 -19.43 31.02 8.30
CA TYR A 598 -19.74 32.33 8.87
C TYR A 598 -19.44 33.56 7.97
N GLU A 599 -18.89 33.37 6.76
CA GLU A 599 -18.58 34.50 5.84
C GLU A 599 -19.26 34.45 4.47
N ASP A 600 -19.95 33.38 4.07
CA ASP A 600 -20.55 33.30 2.73
C ASP A 600 -21.91 34.04 2.60
N SER A 601 -21.85 35.37 2.65
CA SER A 601 -23.00 36.26 2.44
C SER A 601 -23.63 36.16 1.04
N TYR A 602 -22.90 35.60 0.07
CA TYR A 602 -23.33 35.47 -1.32
C TYR A 602 -24.48 34.45 -1.45
N LEU A 603 -24.43 33.35 -0.70
CA LEU A 603 -25.45 32.30 -0.71
C LEU A 603 -26.79 32.75 -0.16
N ARG A 604 -26.76 33.46 0.97
CA ARG A 604 -27.96 34.07 1.55
C ARG A 604 -28.63 35.02 0.56
N THR A 605 -27.82 35.85 -0.09
CA THR A 605 -28.30 36.80 -1.11
C THR A 605 -28.86 36.09 -2.36
N LYS A 606 -28.28 34.98 -2.79
CA LYS A 606 -28.75 34.17 -3.94
C LYS A 606 -30.06 33.42 -3.69
N LEU A 607 -30.30 32.94 -2.47
CA LEU A 607 -31.54 32.25 -2.11
C LEU A 607 -32.68 33.21 -1.76
N GLU A 608 -32.37 34.39 -1.21
CA GLU A 608 -33.35 35.45 -0.93
C GLU A 608 -33.72 36.26 -2.19
N ASP A 609 -32.92 36.20 -3.25
CA ASP A 609 -33.20 36.80 -4.56
C ASP A 609 -34.42 36.14 -5.24
N ARG A 610 -35.53 36.89 -5.28
CA ARG A 610 -36.79 36.51 -5.92
C ARG A 610 -36.68 36.22 -7.42
N SER A 611 -35.61 36.63 -8.10
CA SER A 611 -35.41 36.44 -9.53
C SER A 611 -34.64 35.16 -9.89
N SER A 612 -33.67 34.73 -9.08
CA SER A 612 -32.85 33.53 -9.37
C SER A 612 -33.03 32.34 -8.41
N GLY A 613 -33.56 32.56 -7.19
CA GLY A 613 -33.80 31.50 -6.20
C GLY A 613 -34.60 30.28 -6.70
N PRO A 614 -35.71 30.45 -7.46
CA PRO A 614 -36.49 29.30 -7.97
C PRO A 614 -35.72 28.42 -8.97
N ALA A 615 -34.85 29.01 -9.79
CA ALA A 615 -34.02 28.26 -10.74
C ALA A 615 -32.90 27.50 -10.01
N PHE A 616 -32.36 28.08 -8.94
CA PHE A 616 -31.36 27.45 -8.08
C PHE A 616 -31.95 26.24 -7.33
N ALA A 617 -33.13 26.38 -6.74
CA ALA A 617 -33.86 25.28 -6.10
C ALA A 617 -34.17 24.13 -7.09
N ALA A 618 -34.55 24.45 -8.33
CA ALA A 618 -34.76 23.46 -9.38
C ALA A 618 -33.48 22.72 -9.82
N SER A 619 -32.30 23.31 -9.59
CA SER A 619 -31.01 22.63 -9.84
C SER A 619 -30.69 21.63 -8.74
N LEU A 620 -30.97 21.96 -7.47
CA LEU A 620 -30.75 21.08 -6.33
C LEU A 620 -31.62 19.82 -6.40
N SER A 621 -32.89 19.97 -6.77
CA SER A 621 -33.82 18.85 -6.99
C SER A 621 -33.31 17.84 -8.04
N LYS A 622 -32.58 18.29 -9.08
CA LYS A 622 -31.97 17.38 -10.08
C LYS A 622 -30.83 16.55 -9.50
N THR A 623 -30.03 17.11 -8.58
CA THR A 623 -28.95 16.37 -7.91
C THR A 623 -29.50 15.24 -7.05
N HIS A 624 -30.61 15.47 -6.34
CA HIS A 624 -31.28 14.43 -5.55
C HIS A 624 -31.81 13.29 -6.43
N LEU A 625 -32.49 13.58 -7.55
CA LEU A 625 -32.95 12.57 -8.50
C LEU A 625 -31.80 11.72 -9.08
N LEU A 626 -30.60 12.29 -9.20
CA LEU A 626 -29.38 11.56 -9.60
C LEU A 626 -28.89 10.62 -8.49
N VAL A 627 -28.81 11.07 -7.24
CA VAL A 627 -28.39 10.23 -6.09
C VAL A 627 -29.40 9.10 -5.84
N GLU A 628 -30.70 9.38 -5.95
CA GLU A 628 -31.78 8.38 -5.88
C GLU A 628 -31.63 7.33 -6.98
N HIS A 629 -31.42 7.76 -8.24
CA HIS A 629 -31.22 6.85 -9.37
C HIS A 629 -30.01 5.93 -9.22
N PHE A 630 -28.88 6.44 -8.70
CA PHE A 630 -27.70 5.60 -8.41
C PHE A 630 -27.93 4.64 -7.24
N THR A 631 -28.67 5.08 -6.21
CA THR A 631 -29.04 4.25 -5.06
C THR A 631 -29.90 3.06 -5.51
N ASP A 632 -30.95 3.31 -6.29
CA ASP A 632 -31.84 2.26 -6.81
C ASP A 632 -31.11 1.29 -7.74
N ARG A 633 -30.22 1.79 -8.60
CA ARG A 633 -29.45 0.96 -9.53
C ARG A 633 -28.49 0.00 -8.82
N TYR A 634 -27.82 0.45 -7.77
CA TYR A 634 -26.90 -0.42 -7.02
C TYR A 634 -27.66 -1.50 -6.22
N LEU A 635 -28.86 -1.16 -5.72
CA LEU A 635 -29.76 -2.14 -5.09
C LEU A 635 -30.28 -3.19 -6.08
N SER A 636 -30.60 -2.81 -7.32
CA SER A 636 -31.09 -3.75 -8.34
C SER A 636 -29.99 -4.60 -8.98
N ASP A 637 -28.84 -4.01 -9.28
CA ASP A 637 -27.85 -4.60 -10.19
C ASP A 637 -26.68 -5.27 -9.45
N THR A 638 -26.31 -4.80 -8.27
CA THR A 638 -25.04 -5.16 -7.60
C THR A 638 -25.23 -6.08 -6.39
N LEU A 639 -26.23 -5.80 -5.54
CA LEU A 639 -26.47 -6.59 -4.33
C LEU A 639 -26.85 -8.07 -4.56
N PRO A 640 -27.69 -8.43 -5.55
CA PRO A 640 -28.15 -9.82 -5.75
C PRO A 640 -27.06 -10.83 -6.15
N LEU A 641 -25.90 -10.35 -6.59
CA LEU A 641 -24.75 -11.18 -6.96
C LEU A 641 -23.82 -11.47 -5.77
N ALA A 642 -23.72 -10.56 -4.80
CA ALA A 642 -22.80 -10.69 -3.67
C ALA A 642 -23.37 -11.53 -2.50
N ALA A 643 -24.70 -11.54 -2.32
CA ALA A 643 -25.35 -12.12 -1.15
C ALA A 643 -25.74 -13.61 -1.28
N ARG A 644 -25.40 -14.29 -2.39
CA ARG A 644 -26.00 -15.61 -2.72
C ARG A 644 -25.25 -16.83 -2.16
N ASP A 645 -23.96 -16.70 -1.85
CA ASP A 645 -23.09 -17.87 -1.61
C ASP A 645 -22.42 -17.95 -0.21
N LEU A 646 -22.60 -16.96 0.69
CA LEU A 646 -21.68 -16.77 1.83
C LEU A 646 -22.21 -17.05 3.25
N PHE A 647 -23.44 -17.53 3.43
CA PHE A 647 -23.96 -17.92 4.77
C PHE A 647 -24.59 -19.31 4.85
N GLU A 648 -24.20 -20.22 3.97
CA GLU A 648 -24.12 -21.64 4.34
C GLU A 648 -22.67 -21.97 4.69
N GLN A 649 -22.45 -22.59 5.85
CA GLN A 649 -21.16 -23.11 6.35
C GLN A 649 -20.14 -22.10 6.95
N SER A 650 -20.48 -21.53 8.12
CA SER A 650 -19.50 -21.53 9.22
C SER A 650 -20.17 -21.76 10.58
N GLN A 651 -20.09 -23.01 11.06
CA GLN A 651 -20.13 -23.30 12.49
C GLN A 651 -18.81 -23.93 12.90
N THR A 652 -18.32 -23.48 14.06
CA THR A 652 -17.23 -24.05 14.86
C THR A 652 -15.86 -24.20 14.17
N ASN A 653 -14.87 -23.48 14.70
CA ASN A 653 -13.95 -24.17 15.59
C ASN A 653 -13.47 -23.28 16.74
N THR A 654 -13.12 -23.89 17.86
CA THR A 654 -12.78 -23.23 19.12
C THR A 654 -11.35 -23.54 19.53
N GLU A 655 -10.43 -22.60 19.29
CA GLU A 655 -9.11 -22.62 19.90
C GLU A 655 -8.92 -21.40 20.82
N ARG A 656 -8.04 -21.53 21.80
CA ARG A 656 -7.78 -20.45 22.76
C ARG A 656 -7.06 -19.31 22.04
N PRO A 657 -7.56 -18.05 22.10
CA PRO A 657 -6.87 -16.93 21.48
C PRO A 657 -5.45 -16.79 22.05
N SER A 658 -4.49 -16.54 21.17
CA SER A 658 -3.09 -16.24 21.51
C SER A 658 -2.99 -15.01 22.41
N GLU A 659 -1.87 -14.78 23.10
CA GLU A 659 -1.73 -13.57 23.95
C GLU A 659 -1.91 -12.26 23.18
N ASN A 660 -1.53 -12.23 21.90
CA ASN A 660 -1.78 -11.09 21.02
C ASN A 660 -3.26 -10.93 20.64
N GLU A 661 -4.00 -12.02 20.45
CA GLU A 661 -5.45 -11.98 20.25
C GLU A 661 -6.16 -11.63 21.55
N VAL A 662 -5.78 -12.20 22.70
CA VAL A 662 -6.26 -11.80 24.03
C VAL A 662 -5.97 -10.33 24.29
N PHE A 663 -4.83 -9.80 23.87
CA PHE A 663 -4.50 -8.37 23.98
C PHE A 663 -5.34 -7.51 23.03
N ARG A 664 -5.53 -7.92 21.77
CA ARG A 664 -6.42 -7.23 20.81
C ARG A 664 -7.87 -7.24 21.29
N ILE A 665 -8.37 -8.38 21.75
CA ILE A 665 -9.69 -8.59 22.34
C ILE A 665 -9.82 -7.73 23.60
N ARG A 666 -8.87 -7.77 24.55
CA ARG A 666 -8.87 -6.90 25.74
C ARG A 666 -8.88 -5.42 25.35
N ARG A 667 -8.07 -4.99 24.37
CA ARG A 667 -8.04 -3.60 23.90
C ARG A 667 -9.37 -3.20 23.26
N ALA A 668 -10.03 -4.10 22.54
CA ALA A 668 -11.37 -3.90 22.01
C ALA A 668 -12.42 -3.84 23.13
N PHE A 669 -12.35 -4.69 24.17
CA PHE A 669 -13.19 -4.59 25.37
C PHE A 669 -12.93 -3.29 26.16
N TYR A 670 -11.68 -2.81 26.26
CA TYR A 670 -11.37 -1.51 26.87
C TYR A 670 -11.91 -0.33 26.04
N ARG A 671 -11.90 -0.42 24.70
CA ARG A 671 -12.55 0.57 23.82
C ARG A 671 -14.07 0.52 23.94
N PHE A 672 -14.64 -0.67 24.04
CA PHE A 672 -16.07 -0.87 24.29
C PHE A 672 -16.46 -0.29 25.66
N GLN A 673 -15.66 -0.53 26.70
CA GLN A 673 -15.88 0.07 28.01
C GLN A 673 -15.65 1.59 28.01
N LEU A 674 -14.70 2.13 27.26
CA LEU A 674 -14.56 3.57 27.04
C LEU A 674 -15.80 4.16 26.36
N HIS A 675 -16.30 3.51 25.31
CA HIS A 675 -17.54 3.88 24.64
C HIS A 675 -18.70 3.87 25.64
N CYS A 676 -18.94 2.75 26.35
CA CYS A 676 -19.96 2.65 27.38
C CYS A 676 -19.80 3.71 28.48
N ASN A 677 -18.60 3.97 29.00
CA ASN A 677 -18.38 4.98 30.04
C ASN A 677 -18.60 6.41 29.53
N MET A 678 -18.45 6.68 28.23
CA MET A 678 -18.78 7.97 27.63
C MET A 678 -20.28 8.09 27.35
N THR A 679 -20.93 7.04 26.86
CA THR A 679 -22.38 7.03 26.58
C THR A 679 -23.26 6.80 27.81
N CYS A 680 -22.70 6.27 28.90
CA CYS A 680 -23.36 6.01 30.18
C CYS A 680 -22.61 6.79 31.27
N GLY A 681 -22.85 8.10 31.31
CA GLY A 681 -22.60 8.88 32.54
C GLY A 681 -23.76 8.67 33.50
N GLU A 682 -23.50 8.72 34.80
CA GLU A 682 -24.54 8.72 35.82
C GLU A 682 -25.27 10.08 35.80
N ASP A 683 -26.60 10.04 35.78
CA ASP A 683 -27.45 11.19 36.15
C ASP A 683 -27.32 11.41 37.66
N ASP A 684 -26.26 12.10 38.05
CA ASP A 684 -25.86 12.30 39.43
C ASP A 684 -26.72 13.40 40.10
N ASN A 685 -28.03 13.15 40.25
CA ASN A 685 -28.91 13.89 41.14
C ASN A 685 -30.07 13.03 41.69
N PRO A 686 -29.95 12.46 42.90
CA PRO A 686 -30.99 11.60 43.49
C PRO A 686 -32.29 12.32 43.95
N ASP A 687 -32.36 13.65 43.87
CA ASP A 687 -33.37 14.49 44.56
C ASP A 687 -34.23 15.37 43.61
N SER A 688 -34.46 14.98 42.36
CA SER A 688 -35.41 15.66 41.45
C SER A 688 -36.68 14.84 41.19
N ASP A 689 -37.62 14.89 42.14
CA ASP A 689 -38.99 14.40 41.96
C ASP A 689 -39.70 15.12 40.79
N GLY A 690 -39.99 14.37 39.73
CA GLY A 690 -41.18 14.57 38.88
C GLY A 690 -41.24 15.83 38.00
N GLN A 691 -40.41 15.90 36.95
CA GLN A 691 -40.82 16.51 35.67
C GLN A 691 -40.33 15.65 34.49
N GLU A 692 -41.26 15.12 33.68
CA GLU A 692 -40.96 14.61 32.34
C GLU A 692 -40.63 15.81 31.44
N GLY A 693 -39.36 15.95 31.04
CA GLY A 693 -38.86 17.00 30.17
C GLY A 693 -37.81 16.45 29.20
N ASP A 694 -37.96 16.77 27.91
CA ASP A 694 -37.25 16.17 26.76
C ASP A 694 -35.77 16.62 26.60
N GLU A 695 -35.07 16.92 27.71
CA GLU A 695 -33.70 17.47 27.70
C GLU A 695 -32.72 16.59 28.52
N ASP A 696 -32.23 15.49 27.95
CA ASP A 696 -30.77 15.28 27.72
C ASP A 696 -30.35 14.10 26.79
N ASP A 697 -31.02 13.86 25.65
CA ASP A 697 -30.49 12.93 24.61
C ASP A 697 -29.41 13.59 23.71
N THR A 698 -29.21 14.91 23.85
CA THR A 698 -28.20 15.67 23.11
C THR A 698 -26.78 15.37 23.58
N VAL A 699 -26.54 15.31 24.89
CA VAL A 699 -25.20 15.02 25.45
C VAL A 699 -24.76 13.59 25.10
N GLY A 700 -25.67 12.62 25.04
CA GLY A 700 -25.37 11.25 24.59
C GLY A 700 -24.86 11.19 23.15
N ARG A 701 -25.48 11.95 22.22
CA ARG A 701 -25.10 11.97 20.81
C ARG A 701 -23.78 12.70 20.55
N ASP A 702 -23.53 13.83 21.22
CA ASP A 702 -22.25 14.53 21.09
C ASP A 702 -21.08 13.69 21.63
N ARG A 703 -21.27 12.94 22.73
CA ARG A 703 -20.24 12.02 23.24
C ARG A 703 -19.98 10.85 22.28
N ALA A 704 -20.99 10.34 21.59
CA ALA A 704 -20.81 9.35 20.54
C ALA A 704 -20.07 9.92 19.31
N TYR A 705 -20.38 11.15 18.90
CA TYR A 705 -19.67 11.84 17.82
C TYR A 705 -18.18 12.07 18.15
N ILE A 706 -17.88 12.52 19.37
CA ILE A 706 -16.50 12.65 19.89
C ILE A 706 -15.76 11.30 19.79
N PHE A 707 -16.41 10.19 20.14
CA PHE A 707 -15.80 8.87 20.04
C PHE A 707 -15.41 8.49 18.60
N PHE A 708 -16.32 8.66 17.64
CA PHE A 708 -16.04 8.33 16.24
C PHE A 708 -15.10 9.33 15.54
N PHE A 709 -15.00 10.57 16.04
CA PHE A 709 -13.99 11.54 15.59
C PHE A 709 -12.55 11.11 15.97
N TYR A 710 -12.34 10.57 17.17
CA TYR A 710 -11.01 10.13 17.63
C TYR A 710 -10.66 8.68 17.26
N PHE A 711 -11.65 7.83 16.97
CA PHE A 711 -11.44 6.43 16.61
C PHE A 711 -12.09 6.11 15.25
N PRO A 712 -11.30 5.96 14.16
CA PRO A 712 -11.85 5.75 12.82
C PRO A 712 -12.68 4.46 12.66
N PRO A 713 -13.63 4.40 11.70
CA PRO A 713 -14.57 3.27 11.56
C PRO A 713 -13.92 1.88 11.46
N TRP A 714 -12.80 1.74 10.75
CA TRP A 714 -12.05 0.47 10.62
C TRP A 714 -11.37 0.00 11.92
N VAL A 715 -11.36 0.83 12.98
CA VAL A 715 -10.90 0.48 14.32
C VAL A 715 -12.08 -0.03 15.20
N ASN A 716 -13.32 0.21 14.77
CA ASN A 716 -14.54 0.05 15.56
C ASN A 716 -15.40 -1.16 15.16
N GLU A 717 -15.10 -1.86 14.07
CA GLU A 717 -15.73 -3.15 13.72
C GLU A 717 -15.62 -4.18 14.87
N GLN A 718 -14.57 -4.07 15.70
CA GLN A 718 -14.38 -4.89 16.90
C GLN A 718 -15.40 -4.62 18.02
N LEU A 719 -16.03 -3.43 18.05
CA LEU A 719 -17.07 -3.07 19.03
C LEU A 719 -18.39 -3.77 18.71
N ALA A 720 -18.75 -3.82 17.43
CA ALA A 720 -19.90 -4.55 16.90
C ALA A 720 -19.86 -6.03 17.32
N CYS A 721 -18.73 -6.70 17.04
CA CYS A 721 -18.54 -8.11 17.42
C CYS A 721 -18.54 -8.34 18.94
N ILE A 722 -18.06 -7.38 19.75
CA ILE A 722 -18.09 -7.46 21.21
C ILE A 722 -19.51 -7.29 21.75
N GLN A 723 -20.28 -6.35 21.20
CA GLN A 723 -21.68 -6.16 21.58
C GLN A 723 -22.50 -7.42 21.24
N ASP A 724 -22.41 -7.93 20.01
CA ASP A 724 -23.07 -9.18 19.60
C ASP A 724 -22.67 -10.37 20.49
N TYR A 725 -21.40 -10.47 20.88
CA TYR A 725 -20.90 -11.50 21.78
C TYR A 725 -21.46 -11.37 23.21
N LEU A 726 -21.49 -10.17 23.77
CA LEU A 726 -22.03 -9.89 25.10
C LEU A 726 -23.55 -10.10 25.15
N GLU A 727 -24.29 -9.61 24.15
CA GLU A 727 -25.72 -9.89 23.98
C GLU A 727 -25.97 -11.40 23.79
N GLY A 728 -25.08 -12.09 23.08
CA GLY A 728 -25.09 -13.55 22.90
C GLY A 728 -24.83 -14.34 24.18
N LEU A 729 -23.99 -13.85 25.10
CA LEU A 729 -23.76 -14.44 26.42
C LEU A 729 -24.93 -14.18 27.37
N LEU A 730 -25.41 -12.93 27.42
CA LEU A 730 -26.54 -12.53 28.24
C LEU A 730 -27.79 -13.32 27.82
N SER A 731 -28.13 -13.36 26.53
CA SER A 731 -29.29 -14.15 26.02
C SER A 731 -29.25 -15.64 26.34
N LYS A 732 -28.09 -16.21 26.68
CA LYS A 732 -27.91 -17.60 27.11
C LYS A 732 -28.00 -17.81 28.63
N GLY A 733 -28.28 -16.76 29.42
CA GLY A 733 -28.38 -16.84 30.87
C GLY A 733 -27.05 -16.85 31.62
N ALA A 734 -25.95 -16.43 30.99
CA ALA A 734 -24.65 -16.37 31.64
C ALA A 734 -24.54 -15.15 32.56
N HIS A 735 -24.22 -15.38 33.84
CA HIS A 735 -23.84 -14.31 34.77
C HIS A 735 -22.36 -13.93 34.55
N LEU A 736 -22.11 -12.73 34.05
CA LEU A 736 -20.77 -12.16 33.95
C LEU A 736 -20.34 -11.56 35.30
N ALA A 737 -19.40 -12.21 35.96
CA ALA A 737 -18.76 -11.68 37.16
C ALA A 737 -17.67 -10.66 36.76
N VAL A 738 -17.98 -9.36 36.88
CA VAL A 738 -17.02 -8.28 36.68
C VAL A 738 -16.19 -8.12 37.96
N HIS A 739 -14.91 -8.50 37.90
CA HIS A 739 -13.95 -8.20 38.96
C HIS A 739 -13.33 -6.83 38.71
N THR A 740 -13.55 -5.89 39.64
CA THR A 740 -12.97 -4.54 39.62
C THR A 740 -11.60 -4.52 40.28
N THR A 741 -10.57 -4.23 39.48
CA THR A 741 -9.24 -3.75 39.88
C THR A 741 -8.73 -2.80 38.82
#